data_AF-A0A5M3MI22-F1
#
_entry.id   AF-A0A5M3MI22-F1
#
_cell.length_a   1.000
_cell.length_b   1.000
_cell.length_c   1.000
_cell.angle_alpha   90.00
_cell.angle_beta   90.00
_cell.angle_gamma   90.00
#
_symmetry.space_group_name_H-M   'P 1'
#
loop_
_entity.id
_entity.type
_entity.pdbx_description
1 polymer ?
#
loop_
_entity_poly.entity_id
_entity_poly.type
_entity_poly.pdbx_seq_one_letter_code
_entity_poly.pdbx_strand_id
1 'polypeptide(L)'
;MEQPSGSKASVHTPQELYAWTFHKDAVAPCFVKDVFAMTASGIKDADFFWLGYTPCRSVHIAGMVVGVQVYEKRTVYTVDDGTAVIDCTLRHAVVKPPPPPSKTRPPASISRRTDDAPSPPKKRKVESSMVAGPPGPPEPIADVGALVEVVGRVAARYETKEVVVDRLEHCESANAEIRHWARVIDIHRAKYSQAVPFVIPTHPPTSRASNASPVRSYVAGPSNDSGPSTLPETPRKRRNIADHPLPSVNGRNRRAVSPASSTVDGSEASSAPSSPAKSPTHPQIIKLRHPSRLHSRDLTSNTFRIYLKHYMDNVPILAAAAAMTSMNRFDNNGGDYRDEVTSIHDTLTTPTKKRPFSKTHPLDTPRLSRFHDIGEANTTPTPTQKSKGKQKEQAPNGVDISEEDDTSTPFGFTLSHLRRVPELALLAGRVVRAETRRRAREAREKEKAAAHSQFSQQASNPYMLSAAAASASGSASSSAAKGRSVKVDKGKEGEKKKKEDPPRVKKRRLFVWALVRLYEEGAIVLWDAEAPKRAPPAPWSFSAIKNSSASALSNDHGNDDGGAENGVGETSALWKSTSGNTSVFSSASGSTASTSASASRLPEDDEDEGALSDPRADEEIYVILTPALLAREISAVLSARRARGRGADGQKASAEEVRKILARDSRWARVGIWAIEEAMTLL
;
A
#
# COMPACT_ATOMS: atom_id res chain seq x y z
N MET A 1 -9.90 -10.42 6.37
CA MET A 1 -11.34 -10.76 6.46
C MET A 1 -11.72 -11.44 5.16
N GLU A 2 -12.11 -12.71 5.23
CA GLU A 2 -12.99 -13.28 4.21
C GLU A 2 -14.37 -12.60 4.34
N GLN A 3 -15.15 -12.53 3.26
CA GLN A 3 -16.57 -12.23 3.42
C GLN A 3 -17.25 -13.42 4.13
N PRO A 4 -18.20 -13.18 5.05
CA PRO A 4 -18.98 -14.26 5.65
C PRO A 4 -19.89 -14.89 4.59
N SER A 5 -19.36 -15.91 3.89
CA SER A 5 -20.03 -16.65 2.81
C SER A 5 -21.28 -17.40 3.29
N GLY A 6 -21.34 -17.75 4.58
CA GLY A 6 -22.56 -18.13 5.30
C GLY A 6 -23.39 -16.93 5.74
N SER A 7 -23.71 -16.01 4.81
CA SER A 7 -24.48 -14.81 5.12
C SER A 7 -25.93 -15.17 5.49
N LYS A 8 -26.25 -15.12 6.78
CA LYS A 8 -27.64 -15.02 7.24
C LYS A 8 -28.22 -13.77 6.58
N ALA A 9 -29.21 -13.96 5.70
CA ALA A 9 -29.76 -12.87 4.90
C ALA A 9 -30.21 -11.71 5.79
N SER A 10 -29.91 -10.49 5.36
CA SER A 10 -30.49 -9.29 5.94
C SER A 10 -32.02 -9.41 5.95
N VAL A 11 -32.66 -9.11 7.08
CA VAL A 11 -34.13 -9.06 7.18
C VAL A 11 -34.70 -7.97 6.26
N HIS A 12 -33.90 -6.94 5.98
CA HIS A 12 -34.22 -5.86 5.05
C HIS A 12 -33.73 -6.17 3.64
N THR A 13 -34.54 -5.82 2.66
CA THR A 13 -34.21 -5.91 1.24
C THR A 13 -33.03 -5.00 0.85
N PRO A 14 -32.30 -5.31 -0.24
CA PRO A 14 -31.29 -4.43 -0.82
C PRO A 14 -31.76 -2.98 -1.05
N GLN A 15 -33.03 -2.79 -1.39
CA GLN A 15 -33.61 -1.48 -1.67
C GLN A 15 -33.90 -0.68 -0.40
N GLU A 16 -34.38 -1.31 0.67
CA GLU A 16 -34.56 -0.67 1.99
C GLU A 16 -33.21 -0.29 2.60
N LEU A 17 -32.21 -1.17 2.52
CA LEU A 17 -30.84 -0.89 2.95
C LEU A 17 -30.26 0.31 2.21
N TYR A 18 -30.36 0.32 0.87
CA TYR A 18 -29.87 1.44 0.06
C TYR A 18 -30.62 2.74 0.40
N ALA A 19 -31.95 2.72 0.53
CA ALA A 19 -32.74 3.88 0.92
C ALA A 19 -32.34 4.41 2.31
N TRP A 20 -32.07 3.52 3.27
CA TRP A 20 -31.59 3.93 4.60
C TRP A 20 -30.24 4.66 4.53
N THR A 21 -29.34 4.31 3.59
CA THR A 21 -28.05 5.03 3.45
C THR A 21 -28.15 6.50 3.05
N PHE A 22 -29.34 7.03 2.74
CA PHE A 22 -29.61 8.46 2.54
C PHE A 22 -30.03 9.19 3.83
N HIS A 23 -30.28 8.49 4.94
CA HIS A 23 -30.61 9.12 6.22
C HIS A 23 -29.38 9.79 6.85
N LYS A 24 -29.59 10.86 7.63
CA LYS A 24 -28.52 11.52 8.39
C LYS A 24 -27.85 10.57 9.38
N ASP A 25 -28.62 9.64 9.95
CA ASP A 25 -28.16 8.62 10.91
C ASP A 25 -27.36 7.48 10.24
N ALA A 26 -27.26 7.50 8.90
CA ALA A 26 -26.41 6.62 8.10
C ALA A 26 -25.09 7.27 7.66
N VAL A 27 -24.82 8.52 8.06
CA VAL A 27 -23.48 9.11 7.99
C VAL A 27 -22.62 8.42 9.06
N ALA A 28 -21.71 7.53 8.63
CA ALA A 28 -20.90 6.73 9.53
C ALA A 28 -19.68 7.52 10.06
N PRO A 29 -19.56 7.84 11.37
CA PRO A 29 -18.30 8.31 11.93
C PRO A 29 -17.30 7.15 11.88
N CYS A 30 -16.17 7.34 11.22
CA CYS A 30 -15.16 6.30 11.07
C CYS A 30 -13.74 6.88 10.97
N PHE A 31 -12.74 6.00 10.93
CA PHE A 31 -11.37 6.33 10.55
C PHE A 31 -11.20 6.30 9.03
N VAL A 32 -10.14 6.91 8.50
CA VAL A 32 -9.76 6.84 7.08
C VAL A 32 -9.41 5.40 6.68
N LYS A 33 -8.74 4.65 7.57
CA LYS A 33 -8.47 3.22 7.39
C LYS A 33 -9.75 2.39 7.23
N ASP A 34 -10.83 2.76 7.92
CA ASP A 34 -12.13 2.10 7.78
C ASP A 34 -12.69 2.30 6.37
N VAL A 35 -12.63 3.53 5.83
CA VAL A 35 -13.06 3.83 4.45
C VAL A 35 -12.36 2.91 3.45
N PHE A 36 -11.05 2.70 3.60
CA PHE A 36 -10.33 1.75 2.74
C PHE A 36 -10.73 0.29 2.97
N ALA A 37 -11.01 -0.12 4.22
CA ALA A 37 -11.45 -1.47 4.56
C ALA A 37 -12.90 -1.80 4.13
N MET A 38 -13.77 -0.80 3.94
CA MET A 38 -15.16 -1.00 3.53
C MET A 38 -15.29 -1.87 2.26
N THR A 39 -16.23 -2.81 2.25
CA THR A 39 -16.55 -3.63 1.06
C THR A 39 -17.69 -2.99 0.27
N ALA A 40 -17.68 -3.09 -1.06
CA ALA A 40 -18.79 -2.60 -1.88
C ALA A 40 -20.04 -3.48 -1.69
N SER A 41 -21.24 -2.90 -1.85
CA SER A 41 -22.52 -3.59 -1.66
C SER A 41 -22.70 -4.86 -2.51
N GLY A 42 -22.03 -4.93 -3.67
CA GLY A 42 -22.22 -5.97 -4.70
C GLY A 42 -23.56 -5.86 -5.45
N ILE A 43 -24.47 -5.02 -4.98
CA ILE A 43 -25.80 -4.81 -5.54
C ILE A 43 -25.68 -3.82 -6.69
N LYS A 44 -26.08 -4.26 -7.90
CA LYS A 44 -26.10 -3.41 -9.09
C LYS A 44 -26.94 -2.15 -8.85
N ASP A 45 -26.45 -1.02 -9.32
CA ASP A 45 -27.09 0.30 -9.23
C ASP A 45 -27.29 0.88 -7.80
N ALA A 46 -26.82 0.18 -6.75
CA ALA A 46 -26.86 0.61 -5.35
C ALA A 46 -25.47 1.05 -4.84
N ASP A 47 -25.17 2.32 -5.04
CA ASP A 47 -23.92 3.02 -4.67
C ASP A 47 -23.78 3.19 -3.14
N PHE A 48 -23.50 2.10 -2.43
CA PHE A 48 -23.16 2.08 -1.00
C PHE A 48 -22.15 0.98 -0.66
N PHE A 49 -21.61 1.03 0.56
CA PHE A 49 -20.58 0.14 1.07
C PHE A 49 -20.99 -0.47 2.43
N TRP A 50 -20.28 -1.49 2.88
CA TRP A 50 -20.41 -2.08 4.22
C TRP A 50 -19.18 -1.77 5.07
N LEU A 51 -19.40 -1.16 6.24
CA LEU A 51 -18.42 -1.03 7.32
C LEU A 51 -18.73 -2.08 8.39
N GLY A 52 -17.99 -3.19 8.34
CA GLY A 52 -18.34 -4.40 9.07
C GLY A 52 -19.73 -4.86 8.65
N TYR A 53 -20.68 -4.88 9.58
CA TYR A 53 -22.07 -5.25 9.33
C TYR A 53 -23.00 -4.06 9.07
N THR A 54 -22.54 -2.81 9.20
CA THR A 54 -23.36 -1.61 8.96
C THR A 54 -23.25 -1.15 7.50
N PRO A 55 -24.36 -0.95 6.77
CA PRO A 55 -24.32 -0.31 5.45
C PRO A 55 -24.03 1.19 5.63
N CYS A 56 -23.26 1.80 4.74
CA CYS A 56 -22.98 3.23 4.78
C CYS A 56 -22.68 3.76 3.38
N ARG A 57 -23.03 5.03 3.14
CA ARG A 57 -22.73 5.74 1.89
C ARG A 57 -21.98 7.03 2.14
N SER A 58 -22.43 7.80 3.13
CA SER A 58 -21.70 8.95 3.65
C SER A 58 -20.89 8.56 4.89
N VAL A 59 -19.74 9.20 5.03
CA VAL A 59 -18.84 9.07 6.19
C VAL A 59 -18.64 10.43 6.85
N HIS A 60 -18.25 10.39 8.12
CA HIS A 60 -17.69 11.51 8.85
C HIS A 60 -16.28 11.13 9.33
N ILE A 61 -15.28 11.90 8.90
CA ILE A 61 -13.88 11.78 9.33
C ILE A 61 -13.40 13.12 9.87
N ALA A 62 -12.47 13.07 10.83
CA ALA A 62 -11.76 14.25 11.32
C ALA A 62 -10.25 13.96 11.30
N GLY A 63 -9.45 14.92 10.85
CA GLY A 63 -8.00 14.76 10.68
C GLY A 63 -7.31 16.00 10.15
N MET A 64 -6.01 15.90 9.87
CA MET A 64 -5.17 16.98 9.37
C MET A 64 -5.10 17.00 7.84
N VAL A 65 -5.23 18.19 7.24
CA VAL A 65 -4.96 18.40 5.81
C VAL A 65 -3.45 18.30 5.56
N VAL A 66 -3.01 17.25 4.86
CA VAL A 66 -1.60 17.04 4.47
C VAL A 66 -1.29 17.47 3.04
N GLY A 67 -2.31 17.82 2.25
CA GLY A 67 -2.15 18.37 0.91
C GLY A 67 -3.40 19.07 0.40
N VAL A 68 -3.23 20.11 -0.43
CA VAL A 68 -4.32 20.84 -1.10
C VAL A 68 -4.00 20.97 -2.58
N GLN A 69 -4.95 20.59 -3.44
CA GLN A 69 -4.84 20.68 -4.90
C GLN A 69 -6.08 21.37 -5.47
N VAL A 70 -5.96 22.68 -5.72
CA VAL A 70 -7.02 23.52 -6.29
C VAL A 70 -7.04 23.37 -7.82
N TYR A 71 -8.21 23.03 -8.37
CA TYR A 71 -8.51 23.04 -9.80
C TYR A 71 -9.71 23.95 -10.07
N GLU A 72 -9.92 24.39 -11.32
CA GLU A 72 -11.06 25.22 -11.74
C GLU A 72 -12.42 24.77 -11.14
N LYS A 73 -12.73 23.47 -11.20
CA LYS A 73 -14.06 22.91 -10.88
C LYS A 73 -14.13 22.15 -9.55
N ARG A 74 -13.00 21.96 -8.86
CA ARG A 74 -12.91 21.26 -7.57
C ARG A 74 -11.61 21.57 -6.84
N THR A 75 -11.61 21.45 -5.52
CA THR A 75 -10.40 21.34 -4.72
C THR A 75 -10.33 19.94 -4.13
N VAL A 76 -9.16 19.31 -4.20
CA VAL A 76 -8.90 18.03 -3.55
C VAL A 76 -8.04 18.30 -2.32
N TYR A 77 -8.57 17.94 -1.15
CA TYR A 77 -7.85 17.96 0.12
C TYR A 77 -7.39 16.53 0.42
N THR A 78 -6.10 16.32 0.61
CA THR A 78 -5.57 15.04 1.07
C THR A 78 -5.51 15.10 2.60
N VAL A 79 -6.27 14.24 3.28
CA VAL A 79 -6.48 14.27 4.75
C VAL A 79 -5.90 13.01 5.39
N ASP A 80 -5.19 13.18 6.51
CA ASP A 80 -4.59 12.14 7.33
C ASP A 80 -5.21 12.17 8.74
N ASP A 81 -5.67 11.03 9.25
CA ASP A 81 -6.21 10.87 10.61
C ASP A 81 -5.29 10.03 11.53
N GLY A 82 -4.04 9.83 11.11
CA GLY A 82 -3.08 8.94 11.78
C GLY A 82 -3.31 7.45 11.53
N THR A 83 -4.43 7.04 10.92
CA THR A 83 -4.71 5.64 10.55
C THR A 83 -4.44 5.36 9.08
N ALA A 84 -4.75 6.32 8.20
CA ALA A 84 -4.46 6.31 6.76
C ALA A 84 -4.72 7.70 6.15
N VAL A 85 -4.34 7.87 4.88
CA VAL A 85 -4.45 9.14 4.13
C VAL A 85 -5.44 8.98 2.97
N ILE A 86 -6.38 9.91 2.79
CA ILE A 86 -7.42 9.86 1.74
C ILE A 86 -7.65 11.20 1.05
N ASP A 87 -7.96 11.14 -0.25
CA ASP A 87 -8.36 12.32 -1.03
C ASP A 87 -9.85 12.63 -0.82
N CYS A 88 -10.11 13.87 -0.43
CA CYS A 88 -11.42 14.46 -0.22
C CYS A 88 -11.70 15.49 -1.33
N THR A 89 -12.49 15.13 -2.34
CA THR A 89 -12.86 16.00 -3.47
C THR A 89 -14.05 16.90 -3.08
N LEU A 90 -13.78 18.18 -2.85
CA LEU A 90 -14.79 19.24 -2.76
C LEU A 90 -15.09 19.79 -4.16
N ARG A 91 -16.35 19.70 -4.59
CA ARG A 91 -16.79 20.27 -5.87
C ARG A 91 -17.06 21.76 -5.69
N HIS A 92 -16.53 22.59 -6.59
CA HIS A 92 -16.85 24.02 -6.56
C HIS A 92 -18.31 24.21 -6.98
N ALA A 93 -19.04 25.06 -6.25
CA ALA A 93 -20.35 25.49 -6.67
C ALA A 93 -20.20 26.21 -8.02
N VAL A 94 -20.67 25.59 -9.10
CA VAL A 94 -20.69 26.24 -10.41
C VAL A 94 -21.61 27.44 -10.30
N VAL A 95 -21.02 28.63 -10.19
CA VAL A 95 -21.74 29.91 -10.24
C VAL A 95 -22.44 29.94 -11.59
N LYS A 96 -23.73 29.59 -11.58
CA LYS A 96 -24.56 29.69 -12.79
C LYS A 96 -24.47 31.16 -13.22
N PRO A 97 -24.06 31.44 -14.48
CA PRO A 97 -24.06 32.81 -14.95
C PRO A 97 -25.46 33.40 -14.73
N PRO A 98 -25.58 34.66 -14.28
CA PRO A 98 -26.88 35.25 -14.04
C PRO A 98 -27.74 35.08 -15.29
N PRO A 99 -29.02 34.68 -15.16
CA PRO A 99 -29.85 34.39 -16.32
C PRO A 99 -29.82 35.60 -17.25
N PRO A 100 -29.54 35.42 -18.56
CA PRO A 100 -29.32 36.53 -19.47
C PRO A 100 -30.53 37.47 -19.40
N PRO A 101 -30.31 38.79 -19.26
CA PRO A 101 -31.36 39.73 -18.87
C PRO A 101 -32.56 39.56 -19.79
N SER A 102 -33.64 39.01 -19.24
CA SER A 102 -34.85 38.73 -19.98
C SER A 102 -35.31 40.03 -20.61
N LYS A 103 -35.47 40.06 -21.94
CA LYS A 103 -35.82 41.27 -22.70
C LYS A 103 -37.20 41.79 -22.28
N THR A 104 -37.24 42.53 -21.17
CA THR A 104 -38.41 43.24 -20.68
C THR A 104 -38.71 44.36 -21.66
N ARG A 105 -39.62 44.03 -22.58
CA ARG A 105 -40.32 44.97 -23.47
C ARG A 105 -40.59 46.27 -22.70
N PRO A 106 -40.12 47.43 -23.17
CA PRO A 106 -40.15 48.65 -22.39
C PRO A 106 -41.59 49.01 -22.01
N PRO A 107 -41.88 49.32 -20.73
CA PRO A 107 -43.17 49.88 -20.36
C PRO A 107 -43.35 51.22 -21.06
N ALA A 108 -44.57 51.50 -21.54
CA ALA A 108 -44.89 52.74 -22.22
C ALA A 108 -44.69 53.95 -21.29
N SER A 109 -44.34 55.09 -21.89
CA SER A 109 -44.04 56.33 -21.17
C SER A 109 -45.25 56.88 -20.41
N ILE A 110 -45.09 57.03 -19.09
CA ILE A 110 -45.85 58.03 -18.32
C ILE A 110 -44.84 59.02 -17.78
N SER A 111 -44.88 60.24 -18.30
CA SER A 111 -44.12 61.36 -17.75
C SER A 111 -44.88 61.95 -16.56
N ARG A 112 -44.14 62.40 -15.55
CA ARG A 112 -44.51 63.56 -14.74
C ARG A 112 -43.25 64.17 -14.14
N ARG A 113 -43.12 65.49 -14.29
CA ARG A 113 -42.12 66.28 -13.58
C ARG A 113 -42.52 66.40 -12.12
N THR A 114 -41.54 66.58 -11.26
CA THR A 114 -41.58 67.65 -10.26
C THR A 114 -40.14 68.03 -9.98
N ASP A 115 -39.85 69.32 -10.15
CA ASP A 115 -38.53 69.90 -9.95
C ASP A 115 -38.40 70.28 -8.47
N ASP A 116 -37.33 69.86 -7.80
CA ASP A 116 -36.68 70.64 -6.74
C ASP A 116 -35.31 70.05 -6.37
N ALA A 117 -34.43 70.90 -5.81
CA ALA A 117 -33.02 70.60 -5.51
C ALA A 117 -32.69 71.04 -4.06
N PRO A 118 -31.43 71.18 -3.60
CA PRO A 118 -30.15 70.64 -4.08
C PRO A 118 -29.30 69.96 -2.96
N SER A 119 -28.25 69.21 -3.32
CA SER A 119 -26.91 69.30 -2.68
C SER A 119 -25.89 68.28 -3.26
N PRO A 120 -24.58 68.63 -3.40
CA PRO A 120 -23.59 67.74 -4.02
C PRO A 120 -22.58 67.10 -3.04
N PRO A 121 -22.60 65.77 -2.84
CA PRO A 121 -21.52 65.07 -2.17
C PRO A 121 -20.38 64.71 -3.14
N LYS A 122 -19.36 65.59 -3.17
CA LYS A 122 -17.93 65.33 -3.45
C LYS A 122 -17.59 64.18 -4.44
N LYS A 123 -17.02 64.55 -5.60
CA LYS A 123 -16.36 63.64 -6.57
C LYS A 123 -15.45 62.62 -5.86
N ARG A 124 -15.94 61.39 -5.64
CA ARG A 124 -15.09 60.29 -5.20
C ARG A 124 -14.18 59.89 -6.37
N LYS A 125 -12.88 59.74 -6.09
CA LYS A 125 -11.85 59.30 -7.02
C LYS A 125 -12.34 58.02 -7.71
N VAL A 126 -12.58 58.07 -9.03
CA VAL A 126 -12.87 56.88 -9.83
C VAL A 126 -11.56 56.13 -9.97
N GLU A 127 -11.33 55.18 -9.07
CA GLU A 127 -10.20 54.28 -9.20
C GLU A 127 -10.41 53.38 -10.41
N SER A 128 -9.33 53.13 -11.16
CA SER A 128 -9.42 52.57 -12.49
C SER A 128 -10.14 51.23 -12.47
N SER A 129 -11.21 51.13 -13.26
CA SER A 129 -11.89 49.87 -13.55
C SER A 129 -10.99 48.98 -14.42
N MET A 130 -9.91 48.48 -13.82
CA MET A 130 -9.05 47.48 -14.44
C MET A 130 -9.90 46.30 -14.86
N VAL A 131 -9.69 45.86 -16.11
CA VAL A 131 -10.50 44.83 -16.76
C VAL A 131 -10.60 43.60 -15.85
N ALA A 132 -11.81 43.30 -15.39
CA ALA A 132 -12.06 42.14 -14.56
C ALA A 132 -11.73 40.89 -15.37
N GLY A 133 -10.57 40.28 -15.07
CA GLY A 133 -10.17 39.01 -15.64
C GLY A 133 -11.17 37.90 -15.30
N PRO A 134 -11.07 36.73 -15.95
CA PRO A 134 -11.87 35.57 -15.55
C PRO A 134 -11.66 35.32 -14.04
N PRO A 135 -12.73 35.08 -13.27
CA PRO A 135 -12.61 34.88 -11.83
C PRO A 135 -11.64 33.74 -11.55
N GLY A 136 -10.68 33.98 -10.64
CA GLY A 136 -9.73 32.95 -10.23
C GLY A 136 -10.45 31.73 -9.63
N PRO A 137 -9.76 30.57 -9.55
CA PRO A 137 -10.29 29.45 -8.78
C PRO A 137 -10.57 29.92 -7.34
N PRO A 138 -11.64 29.44 -6.69
CA PRO A 138 -11.95 29.84 -5.33
C PRO A 138 -10.82 29.43 -4.38
N GLU A 139 -10.63 30.26 -3.36
CA GLU A 139 -9.69 30.03 -2.27
C GLU A 139 -10.03 28.71 -1.54
N PRO A 140 -9.03 27.89 -1.16
CA PRO A 140 -9.29 26.68 -0.40
C PRO A 140 -9.89 27.02 0.97
N ILE A 141 -10.77 26.14 1.48
CA ILE A 141 -11.44 26.32 2.78
C ILE A 141 -10.44 26.17 3.94
N ALA A 142 -9.41 25.36 3.76
CA ALA A 142 -8.41 25.01 4.77
C ALA A 142 -7.03 24.78 4.14
N ASP A 143 -5.97 25.19 4.84
CA ASP A 143 -4.57 25.05 4.43
C ASP A 143 -3.94 23.74 4.91
N VAL A 144 -2.75 23.41 4.37
CA VAL A 144 -1.94 22.29 4.85
C VAL A 144 -1.51 22.53 6.31
N GLY A 145 -1.78 21.55 7.17
CA GLY A 145 -1.61 21.61 8.63
C GLY A 145 -2.88 21.98 9.40
N ALA A 146 -3.98 22.38 8.72
CA ALA A 146 -5.26 22.62 9.37
C ALA A 146 -5.94 21.30 9.77
N LEU A 147 -6.60 21.29 10.94
CA LEU A 147 -7.50 20.21 11.35
C LEU A 147 -8.91 20.49 10.80
N VAL A 148 -9.51 19.48 10.15
CA VAL A 148 -10.82 19.59 9.49
C VAL A 148 -11.75 18.44 9.85
N GLU A 149 -13.04 18.74 9.95
CA GLU A 149 -14.13 17.76 9.93
C GLU A 149 -14.68 17.66 8.50
N VAL A 150 -14.75 16.44 7.96
CA VAL A 150 -15.21 16.17 6.59
C VAL A 150 -16.39 15.20 6.62
N VAL A 151 -17.53 15.64 6.10
CA VAL A 151 -18.68 14.79 5.79
C VAL A 151 -18.81 14.67 4.28
N GLY A 152 -18.90 13.45 3.76
CA GLY A 152 -19.08 13.25 2.33
C GLY A 152 -19.36 11.80 1.96
N ARG A 153 -19.71 11.57 0.71
CA ARG A 153 -20.00 10.23 0.17
C ARG A 153 -18.73 9.54 -0.27
N VAL A 154 -18.56 8.29 0.15
CA VAL A 154 -17.47 7.43 -0.32
C VAL A 154 -17.73 7.09 -1.79
N ALA A 155 -16.70 7.21 -2.62
CA ALA A 155 -16.76 6.83 -4.03
C ALA A 155 -15.55 5.94 -4.38
N ALA A 156 -15.79 4.86 -5.12
CA ALA A 156 -14.72 4.04 -5.68
C ALA A 156 -14.12 4.75 -6.91
N ARG A 157 -12.80 4.89 -6.95
CA ARG A 157 -12.06 5.55 -8.04
C ARG A 157 -10.83 4.73 -8.39
N TYR A 158 -10.92 3.99 -9.50
CA TYR A 158 -9.97 2.93 -9.87
C TYR A 158 -9.84 1.89 -8.75
N GLU A 159 -8.62 1.56 -8.32
CA GLU A 159 -8.32 0.57 -7.27
C GLU A 159 -8.37 1.17 -5.84
N THR A 160 -8.75 2.46 -5.69
CA THR A 160 -8.82 3.17 -4.40
C THR A 160 -10.21 3.78 -4.14
N LYS A 161 -10.40 4.41 -2.99
CA LYS A 161 -11.59 5.18 -2.63
C LYS A 161 -11.23 6.65 -2.40
N GLU A 162 -12.15 7.55 -2.75
CA GLU A 162 -12.10 8.98 -2.41
C GLU A 162 -13.38 9.39 -1.67
N VAL A 163 -13.35 10.48 -0.91
CA VAL A 163 -14.55 11.09 -0.31
C VAL A 163 -15.01 12.25 -1.20
N VAL A 164 -16.20 12.16 -1.77
CA VAL A 164 -16.87 13.28 -2.43
C VAL A 164 -17.50 14.13 -1.33
N VAL A 165 -16.85 15.24 -1.00
CA VAL A 165 -17.21 16.11 0.12
C VAL A 165 -18.57 16.75 -0.12
N ASP A 166 -19.49 16.54 0.83
CA ASP A 166 -20.76 17.24 0.89
C ASP A 166 -20.68 18.42 1.91
N ARG A 167 -19.79 18.34 2.92
CA ARG A 167 -19.47 19.40 3.91
C ARG A 167 -18.01 19.25 4.40
N LEU A 168 -17.25 20.33 4.44
CA LEU A 168 -15.91 20.39 5.04
C LEU A 168 -15.79 21.68 5.85
N GLU A 169 -15.41 21.54 7.11
CA GLU A 169 -15.34 22.62 8.10
C GLU A 169 -14.04 22.50 8.91
N HIS A 170 -13.55 23.61 9.46
CA HIS A 170 -12.42 23.57 10.41
C HIS A 170 -12.87 22.96 11.74
N CYS A 171 -12.02 22.14 12.36
CA CYS A 171 -12.23 21.66 13.72
C CYS A 171 -12.31 22.83 14.70
N GLU A 172 -13.40 22.94 15.49
CA GLU A 172 -13.58 23.99 16.50
C GLU A 172 -12.49 24.01 17.60
N SER A 173 -11.75 22.92 17.75
CA SER A 173 -10.71 22.75 18.75
C SER A 173 -9.73 21.67 18.31
N ALA A 174 -8.45 21.78 18.72
CA ALA A 174 -7.46 20.71 18.57
C ALA A 174 -7.90 19.38 19.24
N ASN A 175 -8.81 19.43 20.22
CA ASN A 175 -9.38 18.25 20.85
C ASN A 175 -10.52 17.57 20.04
N ALA A 176 -10.97 18.15 18.91
CA ALA A 176 -12.07 17.59 18.11
C ALA A 176 -11.70 16.23 17.51
N GLU A 177 -10.48 16.11 16.95
CA GLU A 177 -9.93 14.87 16.41
C GLU A 177 -9.90 13.75 17.47
N ILE A 178 -9.36 14.02 18.66
CA ILE A 178 -9.28 13.05 19.77
C ILE A 178 -10.68 12.59 20.22
N ARG A 179 -11.66 13.51 20.25
CA ARG A 179 -13.08 13.18 20.55
C ARG A 179 -13.72 12.34 19.45
N HIS A 180 -13.39 12.61 18.17
CA HIS A 180 -13.83 11.80 17.03
C HIS A 180 -13.25 10.40 17.13
N TRP A 181 -11.95 10.24 17.38
CA TRP A 181 -11.29 8.94 17.56
C TRP A 181 -11.94 8.11 18.67
N ALA A 182 -12.18 8.71 19.85
CA ALA A 182 -12.85 8.03 20.95
C ALA A 182 -14.27 7.57 20.56
N ARG A 183 -15.06 8.46 19.95
CA ARG A 183 -16.41 8.14 19.44
C ARG A 183 -16.37 7.01 18.40
N VAL A 184 -15.40 7.00 17.49
CA VAL A 184 -15.25 5.96 16.46
C VAL A 184 -14.89 4.61 17.08
N ILE A 185 -13.99 4.57 18.06
CA ILE A 185 -13.63 3.35 18.80
C ILE A 185 -14.87 2.76 19.50
N ASP A 186 -15.68 3.60 20.14
CA ASP A 186 -16.89 3.14 20.83
C ASP A 186 -17.98 2.69 19.86
N ILE A 187 -18.15 3.36 18.70
CA ILE A 187 -19.08 2.89 17.64
C ILE A 187 -18.58 1.58 16.99
N HIS A 188 -17.27 1.36 16.86
CA HIS A 188 -16.73 0.07 16.41
C HIS A 188 -17.13 -1.06 17.35
N ARG A 189 -16.96 -0.86 18.67
CA ARG A 189 -17.37 -1.82 19.72
C ARG A 189 -18.88 -2.03 19.78
N ALA A 190 -19.65 -0.94 19.69
CA ALA A 190 -21.10 -0.95 19.90
C ALA A 190 -21.93 -1.22 18.62
N LYS A 191 -21.32 -1.19 17.43
CA LYS A 191 -22.06 -1.31 16.15
C LYS A 191 -21.27 -2.01 15.04
N TYR A 192 -20.14 -1.47 14.59
CA TYR A 192 -19.53 -1.94 13.33
C TYR A 192 -18.91 -3.35 13.43
N SER A 193 -18.27 -3.68 14.55
CA SER A 193 -17.59 -4.97 14.77
C SER A 193 -18.52 -6.08 15.32
N GLN A 194 -19.81 -5.80 15.54
CA GLN A 194 -20.74 -6.80 16.06
C GLN A 194 -21.18 -7.75 14.94
N ALA A 195 -21.04 -9.06 15.14
CA ALA A 195 -21.48 -10.10 14.20
C ALA A 195 -23.02 -10.30 14.14
N VAL A 196 -23.77 -9.24 14.42
CA VAL A 196 -25.24 -9.20 14.41
C VAL A 196 -25.68 -8.60 13.06
N PRO A 197 -26.62 -9.21 12.32
CA PRO A 197 -27.16 -8.61 11.10
C PRO A 197 -27.74 -7.23 11.38
N PHE A 198 -27.40 -6.25 10.53
CA PHE A 198 -27.90 -4.88 10.71
C PHE A 198 -29.41 -4.81 10.52
N VAL A 199 -30.09 -4.27 11.54
CA VAL A 199 -31.51 -3.94 11.53
C VAL A 199 -31.63 -2.43 11.33
N ILE A 200 -32.46 -2.00 10.36
CA ILE A 200 -32.79 -0.60 10.15
C ILE A 200 -33.48 -0.07 11.43
N PRO A 201 -32.95 0.98 12.09
CA PRO A 201 -33.57 1.52 13.29
C PRO A 201 -35.00 1.97 13.01
N THR A 202 -35.96 1.31 13.66
CA THR A 202 -37.36 1.74 13.65
C THR A 202 -37.46 3.04 14.46
N HIS A 203 -37.44 4.18 13.76
CA HIS A 203 -37.78 5.46 14.37
C HIS A 203 -39.14 5.29 15.09
N PRO A 204 -39.24 5.63 16.39
CA PRO A 204 -40.51 5.52 17.10
C PRO A 204 -41.54 6.36 16.33
N PRO A 205 -42.75 5.83 16.05
CA PRO A 205 -43.69 6.49 15.14
C PRO A 205 -44.01 7.86 15.70
N THR A 206 -43.46 8.91 15.06
CA THR A 206 -43.44 10.28 15.58
C THR A 206 -44.86 10.65 15.95
N SER A 207 -45.15 10.66 17.26
CA SER A 207 -46.52 10.67 17.78
C SER A 207 -47.22 11.88 17.20
N ARG A 208 -48.08 11.65 16.21
CA ARG A 208 -48.54 12.67 15.28
C ARG A 208 -49.52 13.56 16.03
N ALA A 209 -48.95 14.53 16.75
CA ALA A 209 -49.65 15.39 17.68
C ALA A 209 -50.89 15.90 16.97
N SER A 210 -52.05 15.47 17.47
CA SER A 210 -53.32 15.93 16.93
C SER A 210 -53.34 17.43 17.11
N ASN A 211 -53.50 18.17 16.00
CA ASN A 211 -53.77 19.60 16.03
C ASN A 211 -55.21 19.84 16.53
N ALA A 212 -55.49 19.37 17.74
CA ALA A 212 -56.63 19.74 18.54
C ALA A 212 -56.38 21.18 18.99
N SER A 213 -57.00 22.14 18.30
CA SER A 213 -56.96 23.55 18.64
C SER A 213 -57.29 23.74 20.14
N PRO A 214 -56.54 24.58 20.88
CA PRO A 214 -56.76 24.74 22.31
C PRO A 214 -58.15 25.33 22.57
N VAL A 215 -59.05 24.51 23.09
CA VAL A 215 -60.35 24.97 23.60
C VAL A 215 -60.08 25.85 24.81
N ARG A 216 -60.38 27.14 24.67
CA ARG A 216 -60.10 28.19 25.65
C ARG A 216 -61.08 28.10 26.83
N SER A 217 -60.86 27.15 27.73
CA SER A 217 -61.57 27.07 29.01
C SER A 217 -61.15 28.22 29.93
N TYR A 218 -62.03 29.22 30.07
CA TYR A 218 -61.91 30.18 31.16
C TYR A 218 -62.31 29.51 32.48
N VAL A 219 -61.40 29.50 33.45
CA VAL A 219 -61.71 29.24 34.86
C VAL A 219 -61.12 30.40 35.67
N ALA A 220 -61.88 30.89 36.64
CA ALA A 220 -61.49 32.02 37.47
C ALA A 220 -60.39 31.66 38.49
N GLY A 221 -59.78 32.68 39.11
CA GLY A 221 -58.82 32.52 40.21
C GLY A 221 -59.45 31.99 41.50
N PRO A 222 -58.68 31.98 42.59
CA PRO A 222 -58.63 33.23 43.36
C PRO A 222 -57.21 33.75 43.69
N SER A 223 -57.17 34.84 44.45
CA SER A 223 -56.00 35.61 44.86
C SER A 223 -55.13 34.95 45.95
N ASN A 224 -53.87 35.40 46.06
CA ASN A 224 -53.24 36.02 47.24
C ASN A 224 -51.70 36.13 47.03
N ASP A 225 -50.91 36.84 47.83
CA ASP A 225 -50.97 38.27 48.24
C ASP A 225 -49.58 38.65 48.83
N SER A 226 -49.09 39.88 48.59
CA SER A 226 -47.79 40.43 49.03
C SER A 226 -46.52 39.64 48.59
N GLY A 227 -45.30 40.20 48.55
CA GLY A 227 -44.80 41.55 48.83
C GLY A 227 -43.51 41.86 48.03
N PRO A 228 -42.88 43.04 48.20
CA PRO A 228 -41.99 43.62 47.18
C PRO A 228 -40.48 43.45 47.40
N SER A 229 -39.70 43.53 46.31
CA SER A 229 -38.32 44.03 46.31
C SER A 229 -37.96 44.68 44.95
N THR A 230 -36.94 45.55 44.93
CA THR A 230 -36.74 46.57 43.89
C THR A 230 -35.58 46.29 42.92
N LEU A 231 -35.79 46.67 41.64
CA LEU A 231 -34.92 47.40 40.68
C LEU A 231 -33.36 47.36 40.80
N PRO A 232 -32.59 47.49 39.69
CA PRO A 232 -32.96 48.18 38.44
C PRO A 232 -32.63 47.46 37.11
N GLU A 233 -33.15 48.02 36.01
CA GLU A 233 -32.91 47.61 34.63
C GLU A 233 -31.56 48.10 34.06
N THR A 234 -31.07 47.43 33.01
CA THR A 234 -30.23 48.07 31.96
C THR A 234 -30.73 47.67 30.56
N PRO A 235 -30.71 48.57 29.55
CA PRO A 235 -31.51 48.39 28.34
C PRO A 235 -30.82 47.52 27.27
N ARG A 236 -31.47 46.44 26.83
CA ARG A 236 -31.07 45.70 25.62
C ARG A 236 -31.86 46.11 24.38
N LYS A 237 -31.11 46.65 23.41
CA LYS A 237 -31.54 47.26 22.16
C LYS A 237 -32.24 46.25 21.23
N ARG A 238 -33.56 46.40 21.01
CA ARG A 238 -34.28 45.62 19.98
C ARG A 238 -33.67 45.86 18.59
N ARG A 239 -33.46 44.78 17.85
CA ARG A 239 -33.35 44.79 16.38
C ARG A 239 -34.45 43.90 15.84
N ASN A 240 -35.30 44.46 14.98
CA ASN A 240 -36.26 43.66 14.22
C ASN A 240 -35.49 42.85 13.18
N ILE A 241 -35.78 41.55 13.08
CA ILE A 241 -35.45 40.72 11.93
C ILE A 241 -36.78 40.46 11.23
N ALA A 242 -36.85 40.73 9.93
CA ALA A 242 -38.04 40.52 9.13
C ALA A 242 -38.03 39.10 8.53
N ASP A 243 -39.18 38.46 8.49
CA ASP A 243 -39.33 37.14 7.88
C ASP A 243 -39.11 37.16 6.37
N HIS A 244 -38.30 36.22 5.87
CA HIS A 244 -38.19 35.92 4.44
C HIS A 244 -38.84 34.56 4.15
N PRO A 245 -39.87 34.49 3.28
CA PRO A 245 -40.60 33.25 3.02
C PRO A 245 -39.82 32.27 2.13
N LEU A 246 -39.97 30.97 2.40
CA LEU A 246 -39.43 29.88 1.58
C LEU A 246 -40.23 29.71 0.27
N PRO A 247 -39.57 29.41 -0.87
CA PRO A 247 -40.26 29.13 -2.12
C PRO A 247 -40.90 27.73 -2.13
N SER A 248 -42.17 27.66 -2.54
CA SER A 248 -42.91 26.39 -2.67
C SER A 248 -42.46 25.57 -3.90
N VAL A 249 -42.29 24.26 -3.72
CA VAL A 249 -41.96 23.33 -4.81
C VAL A 249 -43.24 22.72 -5.40
N ASN A 250 -43.81 23.41 -6.39
CA ASN A 250 -44.92 22.88 -7.19
C ASN A 250 -44.43 21.79 -8.15
N GLY A 251 -44.60 20.52 -7.77
CA GLY A 251 -44.37 19.38 -8.67
C GLY A 251 -45.59 19.10 -9.57
N ARG A 252 -45.39 19.11 -10.90
CA ARG A 252 -46.35 18.51 -11.86
C ARG A 252 -45.69 18.13 -13.19
N ASN A 253 -46.20 17.06 -13.78
CA ASN A 253 -46.09 16.64 -15.18
C ASN A 253 -44.68 16.37 -15.76
N ARG A 254 -44.35 15.07 -15.89
CA ARG A 254 -43.90 14.51 -17.17
C ARG A 254 -44.51 13.11 -17.39
N ARG A 255 -44.81 12.79 -18.64
CA ARG A 255 -45.52 11.56 -19.06
C ARG A 255 -44.64 10.31 -18.90
N ALA A 256 -45.27 9.18 -18.58
CA ALA A 256 -44.73 7.87 -18.89
C ALA A 256 -44.86 7.56 -20.40
N VAL A 257 -43.87 6.86 -20.95
CA VAL A 257 -43.95 6.13 -22.22
C VAL A 257 -43.13 4.85 -22.03
N SER A 258 -43.79 3.69 -22.08
CA SER A 258 -43.13 2.38 -22.00
C SER A 258 -42.80 1.86 -23.40
N PRO A 259 -41.65 1.19 -23.59
CA PRO A 259 -41.50 0.13 -24.57
C PRO A 259 -41.82 -1.24 -23.93
N ALA A 260 -42.18 -2.23 -24.75
CA ALA A 260 -42.75 -3.50 -24.30
C ALA A 260 -41.70 -4.59 -24.00
N SER A 261 -42.16 -5.68 -23.37
CA SER A 261 -41.38 -6.89 -23.08
C SER A 261 -41.02 -7.66 -24.35
N SER A 262 -39.86 -8.31 -24.35
CA SER A 262 -39.49 -9.37 -25.31
C SER A 262 -39.03 -10.60 -24.54
N THR A 263 -39.91 -11.61 -24.45
CA THR A 263 -39.61 -12.92 -23.87
C THR A 263 -38.62 -13.67 -24.74
N VAL A 264 -37.58 -14.24 -24.13
CA VAL A 264 -36.77 -15.33 -24.72
C VAL A 264 -36.70 -16.47 -23.71
N ASP A 265 -37.13 -17.64 -24.16
CA ASP A 265 -37.04 -18.91 -23.45
C ASP A 265 -35.61 -19.47 -23.53
N GLY A 266 -35.19 -20.33 -22.60
CA GLY A 266 -33.76 -20.50 -22.33
C GLY A 266 -33.33 -21.68 -21.45
N SER A 267 -33.98 -22.84 -21.60
CA SER A 267 -33.52 -24.22 -21.31
C SER A 267 -32.59 -24.53 -20.11
N GLU A 268 -33.01 -25.55 -19.35
CA GLU A 268 -32.23 -26.21 -18.29
C GLU A 268 -30.93 -26.85 -18.79
N ALA A 269 -29.86 -26.87 -17.96
CA ALA A 269 -28.65 -27.63 -18.24
C ALA A 269 -27.90 -28.10 -16.97
N SER A 270 -28.07 -29.39 -16.66
CA SER A 270 -27.12 -30.31 -15.99
C SER A 270 -26.49 -29.92 -14.64
N SER A 271 -26.90 -30.64 -13.59
CA SER A 271 -26.22 -30.70 -12.29
C SER A 271 -24.90 -31.50 -12.35
N ALA A 272 -23.82 -30.97 -11.75
CA ALA A 272 -22.57 -31.70 -11.52
C ALA A 272 -22.40 -32.11 -10.04
N PRO A 273 -21.89 -33.32 -9.73
CA PRO A 273 -21.82 -33.82 -8.35
C PRO A 273 -20.70 -33.19 -7.52
N SER A 274 -20.97 -33.01 -6.22
CA SER A 274 -20.03 -32.46 -5.24
C SER A 274 -18.88 -33.43 -4.92
N SER A 275 -17.63 -32.96 -5.06
CA SER A 275 -16.44 -33.67 -4.59
C SER A 275 -16.30 -33.61 -3.05
N PRO A 276 -15.68 -34.62 -2.41
CA PRO A 276 -15.67 -34.75 -0.95
C PRO A 276 -14.85 -33.68 -0.23
N ALA A 277 -15.31 -33.31 0.97
CA ALA A 277 -14.64 -32.35 1.85
C ALA A 277 -13.27 -32.89 2.31
N LYS A 278 -12.20 -32.11 2.12
CA LYS A 278 -10.90 -32.39 2.71
C LYS A 278 -10.90 -31.98 4.18
N SER A 279 -10.36 -32.84 5.04
CA SER A 279 -10.06 -32.53 6.44
C SER A 279 -9.10 -31.33 6.56
N PRO A 280 -9.13 -30.59 7.69
CA PRO A 280 -8.35 -29.37 7.90
C PRO A 280 -6.85 -29.68 7.89
N THR A 281 -6.25 -29.61 6.71
CA THR A 281 -4.84 -29.88 6.47
C THR A 281 -4.02 -28.67 6.90
N HIS A 282 -2.87 -28.92 7.53
CA HIS A 282 -1.90 -27.93 8.01
C HIS A 282 -1.83 -26.66 7.15
N PRO A 283 -1.82 -25.44 7.74
CA PRO A 283 -1.85 -24.19 7.00
C PRO A 283 -0.82 -24.19 5.86
N GLN A 284 -1.32 -24.05 4.64
CA GLN A 284 -0.53 -24.19 3.44
C GLN A 284 0.37 -22.96 3.28
N ILE A 285 1.69 -23.17 3.39
CA ILE A 285 2.70 -22.12 3.21
C ILE A 285 2.42 -21.38 1.89
N ILE A 286 2.17 -20.07 1.99
CA ILE A 286 1.79 -19.24 0.84
C ILE A 286 2.98 -19.13 -0.10
N LYS A 287 2.97 -19.94 -1.16
CA LYS A 287 4.02 -20.00 -2.19
C LYS A 287 4.00 -18.71 -3.02
N LEU A 288 4.84 -17.75 -2.65
CA LEU A 288 5.07 -16.55 -3.45
C LEU A 288 5.69 -16.93 -4.81
N ARG A 289 5.49 -16.08 -5.82
CA ARG A 289 6.05 -16.30 -7.16
C ARG A 289 7.52 -15.93 -7.17
N HIS A 290 8.38 -16.63 -7.92
CA HIS A 290 9.80 -16.23 -8.00
C HIS A 290 9.93 -14.75 -8.42
N PRO A 291 10.78 -13.91 -7.76
CA PRO A 291 10.87 -12.48 -8.02
C PRO A 291 11.10 -12.03 -9.47
N SER A 292 11.66 -12.87 -10.35
CA SER A 292 11.76 -12.58 -11.79
C SER A 292 10.40 -12.63 -12.52
N ARG A 293 9.45 -13.45 -12.04
CA ARG A 293 8.12 -13.67 -12.65
C ARG A 293 7.06 -12.66 -12.21
N LEU A 294 7.40 -11.68 -11.36
CA LEU A 294 6.52 -10.55 -11.02
C LEU A 294 6.41 -9.55 -12.18
N HIS A 295 5.21 -9.02 -12.42
CA HIS A 295 4.97 -8.01 -13.45
C HIS A 295 5.39 -6.62 -12.96
N SER A 296 5.62 -5.69 -13.89
CA SER A 296 6.01 -4.31 -13.57
C SER A 296 4.98 -3.53 -12.73
N ARG A 297 3.71 -3.95 -12.70
CA ARG A 297 2.68 -3.37 -11.80
C ARG A 297 2.87 -3.86 -10.35
N ASP A 298 3.28 -5.11 -10.19
CA ASP A 298 3.46 -5.79 -8.91
C ASP A 298 4.75 -5.35 -8.20
N LEU A 299 5.68 -4.68 -8.90
CA LEU A 299 6.94 -4.18 -8.36
C LEU A 299 6.72 -2.92 -7.50
N THR A 300 6.20 -3.11 -6.30
CA THR A 300 5.98 -2.07 -5.28
C THR A 300 6.82 -2.31 -4.03
N SER A 301 7.02 -1.27 -3.23
CA SER A 301 7.66 -1.39 -1.91
C SER A 301 6.91 -2.35 -0.98
N ASN A 302 5.57 -2.32 -0.99
CA ASN A 302 4.76 -3.25 -0.20
C ASN A 302 4.95 -4.71 -0.63
N THR A 303 5.08 -4.97 -1.94
CA THR A 303 5.43 -6.30 -2.45
C THR A 303 6.81 -6.73 -1.93
N PHE A 304 7.81 -5.83 -1.97
CA PHE A 304 9.12 -6.14 -1.40
C PHE A 304 9.06 -6.48 0.10
N ARG A 305 8.26 -5.75 0.89
CA ARG A 305 8.04 -6.05 2.33
C ARG A 305 7.42 -7.43 2.55
N ILE A 306 6.45 -7.84 1.74
CA ILE A 306 5.82 -9.17 1.80
C ILE A 306 6.85 -10.28 1.54
N TYR A 307 7.72 -10.10 0.53
CA TYR A 307 8.78 -11.06 0.23
C TYR A 307 9.87 -11.09 1.30
N LEU A 308 10.21 -9.93 1.89
CA LEU A 308 11.15 -9.84 3.00
C LEU A 308 10.64 -10.63 4.22
N LYS A 309 9.37 -10.42 4.63
CA LYS A 309 8.76 -11.19 5.72
C LYS A 309 8.73 -12.68 5.40
N HIS A 310 8.24 -13.05 4.21
CA HIS A 310 8.17 -14.46 3.81
C HIS A 310 9.54 -15.15 3.78
N TYR A 311 10.60 -14.47 3.35
CA TYR A 311 11.96 -14.99 3.46
C TYR A 311 12.33 -15.26 4.92
N MET A 312 12.12 -14.28 5.79
CA MET A 312 12.40 -14.43 7.23
C MET A 312 11.59 -15.62 7.81
N ASP A 313 10.27 -15.65 7.60
CA ASP A 313 9.35 -16.67 8.10
C ASP A 313 9.75 -18.12 7.77
N ASN A 314 10.43 -18.35 6.63
CA ASN A 314 10.74 -19.70 6.13
C ASN A 314 12.21 -20.11 6.31
N VAL A 315 13.14 -19.18 6.54
CA VAL A 315 14.57 -19.51 6.70
C VAL A 315 14.90 -20.45 7.86
N PRO A 316 14.30 -20.33 9.07
CA PRO A 316 14.58 -21.26 10.16
C PRO A 316 14.24 -22.71 9.81
N ILE A 317 13.13 -22.92 9.07
CA ILE A 317 12.68 -24.25 8.62
C ILE A 317 13.71 -24.87 7.67
N LEU A 318 14.23 -24.07 6.72
CA LEU A 318 15.28 -24.51 5.79
C LEU A 318 16.60 -24.82 6.50
N ALA A 319 16.96 -24.02 7.51
CA ALA A 319 18.18 -24.23 8.30
C ALA A 319 18.10 -25.54 9.11
N ALA A 320 16.97 -25.81 9.76
CA ALA A 320 16.72 -27.06 10.47
C ALA A 320 16.76 -28.27 9.52
N ALA A 321 16.06 -28.20 8.39
CA ALA A 321 16.06 -29.28 7.39
C ALA A 321 17.47 -29.55 6.82
N ALA A 322 18.27 -28.51 6.60
CA ALA A 322 19.66 -28.66 6.15
C ALA A 322 20.57 -29.29 7.23
N ALA A 323 20.39 -28.91 8.50
CA ALA A 323 21.12 -29.50 9.63
C ALA A 323 20.79 -30.99 9.80
N MET A 324 19.50 -31.36 9.79
CA MET A 324 19.05 -32.76 9.83
C MET A 324 19.63 -33.58 8.67
N THR A 325 19.67 -33.01 7.46
CA THR A 325 20.30 -33.64 6.28
C THR A 325 21.82 -33.82 6.43
N SER A 326 22.48 -32.95 7.21
CA SER A 326 23.92 -33.02 7.46
C SER A 326 24.31 -34.04 8.53
N MET A 327 23.48 -34.25 9.56
CA MET A 327 23.78 -35.22 10.63
C MET A 327 23.65 -36.67 10.13
N ASN A 328 22.63 -36.97 9.32
CA ASN A 328 22.42 -38.29 8.67
C ASN A 328 23.54 -38.71 7.68
N ARG A 329 24.68 -38.01 7.62
CA ARG A 329 25.75 -38.23 6.65
C ARG A 329 27.09 -38.68 7.24
N PHE A 330 27.20 -38.85 8.56
CA PHE A 330 28.47 -39.16 9.22
C PHE A 330 28.60 -40.57 9.84
N ASP A 331 27.50 -41.26 10.20
CA ASP A 331 27.60 -42.56 10.90
C ASP A 331 27.72 -43.79 9.99
N ASN A 332 27.45 -43.67 8.68
CA ASN A 332 27.48 -44.80 7.72
C ASN A 332 28.90 -45.18 7.24
N ASN A 333 29.89 -45.22 8.14
CA ASN A 333 31.27 -45.62 7.82
C ASN A 333 31.91 -46.47 8.94
N GLY A 334 31.27 -47.60 9.27
CA GLY A 334 31.74 -48.57 10.26
C GLY A 334 31.00 -49.90 10.16
N GLY A 335 31.31 -50.71 9.14
CA GLY A 335 30.56 -51.94 8.84
C GLY A 335 31.23 -52.83 7.80
N ASP A 336 32.48 -53.25 8.06
CA ASP A 336 33.13 -54.32 7.29
C ASP A 336 32.49 -55.67 7.66
N TYR A 337 31.51 -56.10 6.87
CA TYR A 337 30.95 -57.45 6.89
C TYR A 337 30.74 -57.97 5.47
N ARG A 338 30.90 -59.27 5.32
CA ARG A 338 31.27 -59.95 4.08
C ARG A 338 30.34 -61.13 3.81
N ASP A 339 30.01 -61.34 2.54
CA ASP A 339 29.09 -62.37 2.01
C ASP A 339 27.64 -62.19 2.55
N GLU A 340 26.55 -62.65 1.91
CA GLU A 340 26.41 -63.71 0.91
C GLU A 340 25.30 -63.40 -0.15
N VAL A 341 24.88 -64.42 -0.93
CA VAL A 341 24.15 -64.34 -2.20
C VAL A 341 22.62 -64.31 -2.06
N THR A 342 21.95 -63.39 -2.78
CA THR A 342 20.71 -63.61 -3.59
C THR A 342 20.33 -62.26 -4.23
N SER A 343 20.32 -62.04 -5.54
CA SER A 343 19.60 -62.74 -6.63
C SER A 343 18.08 -62.72 -6.48
N ILE A 344 17.42 -61.76 -7.13
CA ILE A 344 16.16 -61.92 -7.90
C ILE A 344 15.97 -60.69 -8.80
N HIS A 345 15.38 -60.90 -9.98
CA HIS A 345 15.00 -59.88 -10.95
C HIS A 345 13.78 -59.06 -10.48
N ASP A 346 13.69 -57.77 -10.85
CA ASP A 346 12.90 -57.43 -12.03
C ASP A 346 13.31 -56.09 -12.68
N THR A 347 12.80 -55.89 -13.89
CA THR A 347 13.10 -54.81 -14.83
C THR A 347 11.95 -53.81 -14.91
N LEU A 348 12.23 -52.59 -15.36
CA LEU A 348 11.36 -51.88 -16.30
C LEU A 348 12.13 -50.74 -16.99
N THR A 349 11.96 -50.61 -18.29
CA THR A 349 12.73 -49.68 -19.15
C THR A 349 11.90 -48.47 -19.58
N THR A 350 12.55 -47.33 -19.85
CA THR A 350 11.97 -46.24 -20.64
C THR A 350 12.99 -45.68 -21.66
N PRO A 351 12.57 -45.18 -22.84
CA PRO A 351 13.48 -45.02 -23.98
C PRO A 351 13.83 -43.56 -24.34
N THR A 352 15.12 -43.26 -24.48
CA THR A 352 15.62 -41.99 -25.05
C THR A 352 15.59 -41.98 -26.58
N LYS A 353 15.26 -40.84 -27.21
CA LYS A 353 15.18 -40.68 -28.67
C LYS A 353 16.11 -39.56 -29.17
N LYS A 354 17.31 -39.90 -29.64
CA LYS A 354 18.25 -38.99 -30.33
C LYS A 354 17.91 -38.86 -31.83
N ARG A 355 18.28 -37.74 -32.48
CA ARG A 355 18.53 -37.57 -33.93
C ARG A 355 19.42 -36.32 -34.17
N PRO A 356 20.07 -36.11 -35.34
CA PRO A 356 21.54 -36.08 -35.35
C PRO A 356 22.21 -34.87 -36.03
N PHE A 357 23.55 -34.86 -35.93
CA PHE A 357 24.52 -33.95 -36.56
C PHE A 357 24.47 -33.87 -38.11
N SER A 358 25.05 -32.79 -38.64
CA SER A 358 25.74 -32.74 -39.95
C SER A 358 27.09 -32.01 -39.82
N LYS A 359 28.02 -32.26 -40.75
CA LYS A 359 29.44 -31.82 -40.73
C LYS A 359 29.68 -30.61 -41.64
N THR A 360 30.84 -29.92 -41.53
CA THR A 360 31.95 -29.97 -42.53
C THR A 360 33.10 -28.94 -42.29
N HIS A 361 34.32 -29.46 -42.10
CA HIS A 361 35.63 -29.01 -42.63
C HIS A 361 36.30 -27.65 -42.25
N PRO A 362 37.65 -27.51 -42.42
CA PRO A 362 38.50 -26.54 -41.70
C PRO A 362 39.39 -25.65 -42.61
N LEU A 363 40.32 -24.86 -42.01
CA LEU A 363 41.76 -24.83 -42.39
C LEU A 363 42.64 -23.92 -41.48
N ASP A 364 43.96 -24.12 -41.60
CA ASP A 364 45.10 -23.24 -41.28
C ASP A 364 45.57 -22.94 -39.82
N THR A 365 46.81 -22.43 -39.77
CA THR A 365 47.78 -22.33 -38.63
C THR A 365 48.45 -20.91 -38.66
N PRO A 366 49.53 -20.49 -37.93
CA PRO A 366 50.55 -21.22 -37.13
C PRO A 366 51.04 -20.55 -35.81
N ARG A 367 52.20 -21.05 -35.31
CA ARG A 367 52.89 -20.82 -34.03
C ARG A 367 53.50 -19.42 -33.76
N LEU A 368 53.52 -19.02 -32.48
CA LEU A 368 54.59 -18.26 -31.78
C LEU A 368 54.38 -18.38 -30.24
N SER A 369 55.31 -18.48 -29.28
CA SER A 369 56.75 -18.86 -29.16
C SER A 369 57.74 -17.82 -28.54
N ARG A 370 58.67 -18.34 -27.71
CA ARG A 370 59.91 -17.76 -27.08
C ARG A 370 59.85 -16.98 -25.74
N PHE A 371 60.54 -17.58 -24.74
CA PHE A 371 61.53 -17.07 -23.75
C PHE A 371 61.34 -15.77 -22.92
N HIS A 372 61.32 -15.95 -21.59
CA HIS A 372 62.24 -15.43 -20.52
C HIS A 372 61.56 -15.74 -19.15
N ASP A 373 62.13 -16.32 -18.09
CA ASP A 373 63.49 -16.60 -17.57
C ASP A 373 64.12 -15.49 -16.66
N ILE A 374 64.92 -15.94 -15.67
CA ILE A 374 65.66 -15.23 -14.59
C ILE A 374 64.93 -14.98 -13.24
N GLY A 375 65.31 -15.79 -12.24
CA GLY A 375 65.66 -15.38 -10.85
C GLY A 375 64.59 -14.93 -9.83
N GLU A 376 64.86 -14.93 -8.51
CA GLU A 376 65.81 -15.74 -7.72
C GLU A 376 65.41 -15.77 -6.22
N ALA A 377 66.22 -16.40 -5.36
CA ALA A 377 65.89 -16.88 -4.01
C ALA A 377 65.51 -15.82 -2.94
N ASN A 378 64.81 -16.30 -1.90
CA ASN A 378 65.20 -16.03 -0.51
C ASN A 378 64.66 -17.08 0.50
N THR A 379 65.46 -17.37 1.54
CA THR A 379 65.16 -18.26 2.69
C THR A 379 64.55 -17.43 3.85
N THR A 380 64.09 -17.92 5.02
CA THR A 380 64.61 -18.93 5.99
C THR A 380 63.48 -19.26 7.03
N PRO A 381 63.47 -20.43 7.73
CA PRO A 381 62.28 -20.88 8.52
C PRO A 381 62.46 -20.88 10.06
N THR A 382 61.59 -21.64 10.77
CA THR A 382 61.64 -22.07 12.21
C THR A 382 61.34 -21.02 13.30
N PRO A 383 61.00 -21.40 14.57
CA PRO A 383 60.97 -22.75 15.17
C PRO A 383 59.64 -23.21 15.83
N THR A 384 59.64 -24.48 16.26
CA THR A 384 58.60 -25.12 17.10
C THR A 384 58.91 -25.03 18.59
N GLN A 385 57.92 -25.26 19.46
CA GLN A 385 58.15 -25.73 20.83
C GLN A 385 57.26 -26.91 21.21
N LYS A 386 57.81 -27.80 22.05
CA LYS A 386 57.13 -28.93 22.70
C LYS A 386 57.15 -28.69 24.21
N SER A 387 56.04 -28.94 24.90
CA SER A 387 56.02 -29.12 26.35
C SER A 387 55.30 -30.42 26.71
N LYS A 388 56.03 -31.39 27.27
CA LYS A 388 55.43 -32.60 27.86
C LYS A 388 55.07 -32.30 29.32
N GLY A 389 53.83 -32.56 29.71
CA GLY A 389 53.41 -32.60 31.12
C GLY A 389 52.53 -33.82 31.36
N LYS A 390 53.05 -34.83 32.08
CA LYS A 390 52.23 -35.90 32.67
C LYS A 390 51.84 -35.47 34.09
N GLN A 391 50.58 -35.63 34.48
CA GLN A 391 50.27 -36.19 35.80
C GLN A 391 48.82 -36.67 35.94
N LYS A 392 48.70 -37.77 36.70
CA LYS A 392 47.54 -38.37 37.38
C LYS A 392 46.21 -38.57 36.64
N GLU A 393 45.79 -39.83 36.64
CA GLU A 393 44.37 -40.18 36.66
C GLU A 393 43.68 -39.61 37.91
N GLN A 394 42.49 -39.07 37.72
CA GLN A 394 41.36 -39.19 38.65
C GLN A 394 40.10 -39.20 37.77
N ALA A 395 39.27 -40.24 37.89
CA ALA A 395 38.05 -40.33 37.09
C ALA A 395 37.02 -39.32 37.62
N PRO A 396 36.50 -38.39 36.79
CA PRO A 396 35.27 -37.71 37.13
C PRO A 396 34.12 -38.73 37.08
N ASN A 397 33.19 -38.64 38.03
CA ASN A 397 31.93 -39.38 37.94
C ASN A 397 31.21 -39.05 36.64
N GLY A 398 30.38 -39.98 36.15
CA GLY A 398 29.54 -39.73 34.98
C GLY A 398 28.74 -38.44 35.19
N VAL A 399 29.01 -37.43 34.35
CA VAL A 399 28.15 -36.26 34.24
C VAL A 399 26.87 -36.77 33.61
N ASP A 400 25.81 -36.79 34.42
CA ASP A 400 24.45 -37.05 33.96
C ASP A 400 24.16 -36.03 32.86
N ILE A 401 23.94 -36.49 31.62
CA ILE A 401 23.55 -35.62 30.51
C ILE A 401 22.06 -35.36 30.68
N SER A 402 21.75 -34.54 31.68
CA SER A 402 20.44 -33.93 31.82
C SER A 402 20.10 -33.25 30.50
N GLU A 403 18.86 -33.44 30.05
CA GLU A 403 18.29 -32.73 28.91
C GLU A 403 18.14 -31.24 29.28
N GLU A 404 19.25 -30.50 29.28
CA GLU A 404 19.30 -29.06 29.56
C GLU A 404 18.66 -28.29 28.40
N ASP A 405 17.32 -28.32 28.39
CA ASP A 405 16.36 -27.44 27.74
C ASP A 405 17.02 -26.54 26.68
N ASP A 406 17.30 -27.14 25.51
CA ASP A 406 18.09 -26.57 24.41
C ASP A 406 17.28 -25.44 23.75
N THR A 407 17.26 -24.32 24.46
CA THR A 407 16.28 -23.23 24.39
C THR A 407 16.62 -22.31 23.23
N SER A 408 16.57 -22.92 22.04
CA SER A 408 17.00 -22.44 20.73
C SER A 408 17.00 -20.91 20.63
N THR A 409 18.19 -20.32 20.73
CA THR A 409 18.38 -18.88 20.70
C THR A 409 17.67 -18.31 19.47
N PRO A 410 16.75 -17.34 19.65
CA PRO A 410 15.81 -16.97 18.59
C PRO A 410 16.54 -16.49 17.34
N PHE A 411 16.19 -17.08 16.19
CA PHE A 411 16.92 -16.85 14.95
C PHE A 411 16.79 -15.38 14.50
N GLY A 412 17.91 -14.65 14.59
CA GLY A 412 18.02 -13.24 14.23
C GLY A 412 18.62 -12.99 12.85
N PHE A 413 18.14 -11.94 12.19
CA PHE A 413 18.62 -11.48 10.88
C PHE A 413 19.21 -10.07 11.02
N THR A 414 20.35 -9.79 10.41
CA THR A 414 20.86 -8.39 10.30
C THR A 414 20.52 -7.77 8.95
N LEU A 415 20.53 -6.44 8.85
CA LEU A 415 20.31 -5.73 7.57
C LEU A 415 21.33 -6.16 6.49
N SER A 416 22.60 -6.36 6.84
CA SER A 416 23.64 -6.79 5.89
C SER A 416 23.65 -8.29 5.60
N HIS A 417 22.95 -9.12 6.41
CA HIS A 417 22.57 -10.48 6.02
C HIS A 417 21.44 -10.44 4.98
N LEU A 418 20.32 -9.77 5.28
CA LEU A 418 19.13 -9.70 4.42
C LEU A 418 19.45 -9.12 3.03
N ARG A 419 20.38 -8.15 2.95
CA ARG A 419 20.83 -7.57 1.68
C ARG A 419 21.72 -8.49 0.83
N ARG A 420 22.29 -9.56 1.39
CA ARG A 420 23.09 -10.57 0.66
C ARG A 420 22.25 -11.70 0.08
N VAL A 421 20.97 -11.79 0.44
CA VAL A 421 20.02 -12.79 -0.11
C VAL A 421 19.75 -12.48 -1.59
N PRO A 422 20.12 -13.37 -2.54
CA PRO A 422 20.06 -13.06 -3.96
C PRO A 422 18.66 -12.65 -4.45
N GLU A 423 17.62 -13.35 -3.99
CA GLU A 423 16.24 -13.09 -4.43
C GLU A 423 15.70 -11.75 -3.90
N LEU A 424 16.07 -11.36 -2.68
CA LEU A 424 15.70 -10.05 -2.11
C LEU A 424 16.52 -8.93 -2.75
N ALA A 425 17.81 -9.13 -3.01
CA ALA A 425 18.65 -8.16 -3.72
C ALA A 425 18.13 -7.91 -5.15
N LEU A 426 17.78 -8.98 -5.88
CA LEU A 426 17.17 -8.92 -7.20
C LEU A 426 15.81 -8.22 -7.16
N LEU A 427 14.94 -8.57 -6.20
CA LEU A 427 13.63 -7.92 -6.06
C LEU A 427 13.76 -6.42 -5.74
N ALA A 428 14.63 -6.05 -4.80
CA ALA A 428 14.92 -4.66 -4.47
C ALA A 428 15.44 -3.89 -5.71
N GLY A 429 16.34 -4.49 -6.49
CA GLY A 429 16.81 -3.93 -7.75
C GLY A 429 15.68 -3.73 -8.79
N ARG A 430 14.77 -4.69 -8.92
CA ARG A 430 13.59 -4.56 -9.80
C ARG A 430 12.63 -3.47 -9.32
N VAL A 431 12.32 -3.40 -8.02
CA VAL A 431 11.42 -2.39 -7.43
C VAL A 431 12.02 -0.98 -7.53
N VAL A 432 13.30 -0.79 -7.23
CA VAL A 432 13.99 0.51 -7.35
C VAL A 432 14.02 1.00 -8.80
N ARG A 433 14.25 0.11 -9.79
CA ARG A 433 14.17 0.46 -11.21
C ARG A 433 12.74 0.78 -11.66
N ALA A 434 11.74 0.03 -11.20
CA ALA A 434 10.33 0.29 -11.50
C ALA A 434 9.84 1.63 -10.92
N GLU A 435 10.16 1.92 -9.66
CA GLU A 435 9.79 3.16 -8.96
C GLU A 435 10.49 4.39 -9.57
N THR A 436 11.77 4.28 -9.92
CA THR A 436 12.48 5.36 -10.64
C THR A 436 11.82 5.62 -12.01
N ARG A 437 11.41 4.56 -12.73
CA ARG A 437 10.67 4.68 -14.01
C ARG A 437 9.26 5.24 -13.84
N ARG A 438 8.58 4.98 -12.71
CA ARG A 438 7.29 5.59 -12.34
C ARG A 438 7.45 7.10 -12.16
N ARG A 439 8.37 7.53 -11.30
CA ARG A 439 8.65 8.96 -11.04
C ARG A 439 9.10 9.73 -12.29
N ALA A 440 9.88 9.11 -13.18
CA ALA A 440 10.27 9.71 -14.45
C ALA A 440 9.08 9.92 -15.42
N ARG A 441 8.03 9.08 -15.35
CA ARG A 441 6.78 9.30 -16.10
C ARG A 441 5.95 10.41 -15.48
N GLU A 442 5.76 10.38 -14.16
CA GLU A 442 5.01 11.39 -13.40
C GLU A 442 5.62 12.79 -13.58
N ALA A 443 6.96 12.90 -13.56
CA ALA A 443 7.67 14.15 -13.87
C ALA A 443 7.37 14.64 -15.30
N ARG A 444 7.49 13.76 -16.31
CA ARG A 444 7.18 14.11 -17.71
C ARG A 444 5.70 14.43 -17.94
N GLU A 445 4.79 13.84 -17.18
CA GLU A 445 3.36 14.14 -17.22
C GLU A 445 3.05 15.47 -16.54
N LYS A 446 3.74 15.81 -15.44
CA LYS A 446 3.70 17.13 -14.80
C LYS A 446 4.28 18.23 -15.70
N GLU A 447 5.39 17.96 -16.39
CA GLU A 447 5.97 18.85 -17.41
C GLU A 447 4.99 19.10 -18.57
N LYS A 448 4.35 18.04 -19.09
CA LYS A 448 3.29 18.16 -20.12
C LYS A 448 2.10 18.97 -19.62
N ALA A 449 1.64 18.74 -18.39
CA ALA A 449 0.54 19.49 -17.80
C ALA A 449 0.88 20.98 -17.63
N ALA A 450 2.10 21.30 -17.19
CA ALA A 450 2.60 22.67 -17.09
C ALA A 450 2.76 23.35 -18.46
N ALA A 451 3.26 22.64 -19.47
CA ALA A 451 3.33 23.16 -20.84
C ALA A 451 1.94 23.41 -21.43
N HIS A 452 0.97 22.54 -21.14
CA HIS A 452 -0.41 22.70 -21.60
C HIS A 452 -1.12 23.86 -20.90
N SER A 453 -0.90 24.07 -19.59
CA SER A 453 -1.45 25.24 -18.88
C SER A 453 -0.82 26.55 -19.35
N GLN A 454 0.49 26.59 -19.61
CA GLN A 454 1.16 27.75 -20.22
C GLN A 454 0.59 28.08 -21.62
N PHE A 455 0.36 27.08 -22.47
CA PHE A 455 -0.25 27.29 -23.79
C PHE A 455 -1.69 27.81 -23.68
N SER A 456 -2.48 27.27 -22.74
CA SER A 456 -3.84 27.75 -22.45
C SER A 456 -3.87 29.20 -21.95
N GLN A 457 -2.90 29.61 -21.12
CA GLN A 457 -2.74 30.99 -20.66
C GLN A 457 -2.34 31.96 -21.78
N GLN A 458 -1.52 31.53 -22.75
CA GLN A 458 -1.21 32.36 -23.92
C GLN A 458 -2.39 32.49 -24.88
N ALA A 459 -3.11 31.39 -25.14
CA ALA A 459 -4.26 31.38 -26.05
C ALA A 459 -5.48 32.18 -25.53
N SER A 460 -5.56 32.42 -24.22
CA SER A 460 -6.65 33.18 -23.58
C SER A 460 -6.38 34.69 -23.43
N ASN A 461 -5.30 35.21 -24.03
CA ASN A 461 -4.96 36.64 -23.97
C ASN A 461 -5.42 37.39 -25.26
N PRO A 462 -6.59 38.06 -25.25
CA PRO A 462 -7.26 38.51 -26.47
C PRO A 462 -6.53 39.64 -27.23
N TYR A 463 -5.64 40.39 -26.56
CA TYR A 463 -4.95 41.54 -27.15
C TYR A 463 -4.00 41.19 -28.31
N MET A 464 -3.57 39.93 -28.43
CA MET A 464 -2.73 39.51 -29.57
C MET A 464 -3.54 39.24 -30.85
N LEU A 465 -4.84 38.94 -30.76
CA LEU A 465 -5.66 38.59 -31.93
C LEU A 465 -6.13 39.83 -32.73
N SER A 466 -6.18 41.01 -32.12
CA SER A 466 -6.57 42.25 -32.80
C SER A 466 -5.53 42.78 -33.79
N ALA A 467 -4.26 42.43 -33.65
CA ALA A 467 -3.19 42.92 -34.51
C ALA A 467 -3.10 42.19 -35.88
N ALA A 468 -3.61 40.96 -35.97
CA ALA A 468 -3.49 40.15 -37.18
C ALA A 468 -4.53 40.47 -38.27
N ALA A 469 -5.65 41.11 -37.91
CA ALA A 469 -6.78 41.35 -38.81
C ALA A 469 -6.56 42.52 -39.80
N ALA A 470 -5.54 43.37 -39.59
CA ALA A 470 -5.34 44.61 -40.34
C ALA A 470 -4.51 44.46 -41.64
N SER A 471 -3.96 43.26 -41.93
CA SER A 471 -2.93 43.05 -42.97
C SER A 471 -3.39 42.17 -44.15
N ALA A 472 -4.67 41.85 -44.24
CA ALA A 472 -5.22 40.86 -45.19
C ALA A 472 -5.62 41.45 -46.57
N SER A 473 -4.77 42.30 -47.16
CA SER A 473 -4.97 42.83 -48.53
C SER A 473 -3.63 43.06 -49.24
N GLY A 474 -3.00 41.99 -49.73
CA GLY A 474 -1.72 42.02 -50.43
C GLY A 474 -1.60 40.89 -51.44
N SER A 475 -1.08 41.21 -52.63
CA SER A 475 -1.00 40.34 -53.81
C SER A 475 -0.23 39.04 -53.59
N ALA A 476 -0.65 37.98 -54.28
CA ALA A 476 0.15 36.77 -54.42
C ALA A 476 1.39 37.02 -55.30
N SER A 477 2.58 36.63 -54.82
CA SER A 477 3.77 36.45 -55.65
C SER A 477 4.65 35.35 -55.07
N SER A 478 5.22 34.51 -55.94
CA SER A 478 5.99 33.33 -55.54
C SER A 478 7.48 33.66 -55.41
N SER A 479 8.08 33.36 -54.25
CA SER A 479 9.53 33.19 -54.14
C SER A 479 9.89 32.25 -52.98
N ALA A 480 10.83 31.33 -53.21
CA ALA A 480 11.29 30.39 -52.20
C ALA A 480 12.40 31.00 -51.34
N ALA A 481 12.07 31.46 -50.14
CA ALA A 481 13.03 32.00 -49.18
C ALA A 481 13.38 30.95 -48.10
N LYS A 482 14.68 30.66 -47.92
CA LYS A 482 15.17 29.70 -46.91
C LYS A 482 14.87 30.21 -45.49
N GLY A 483 14.09 29.46 -44.73
CA GLY A 483 13.69 29.80 -43.36
C GLY A 483 14.90 29.96 -42.43
N ARG A 484 15.23 31.20 -42.07
CA ARG A 484 16.32 31.55 -41.16
C ARG A 484 15.94 31.18 -39.73
N SER A 485 16.31 29.97 -39.30
CA SER A 485 16.03 29.46 -37.95
C SER A 485 16.62 30.37 -36.87
N VAL A 486 15.75 31.12 -36.18
CA VAL A 486 16.12 31.97 -35.06
C VAL A 486 16.36 31.07 -33.85
N LYS A 487 17.64 30.78 -33.57
CA LYS A 487 18.05 30.25 -32.27
C LYS A 487 17.76 31.31 -31.21
N VAL A 488 16.65 31.13 -30.48
CA VAL A 488 16.41 31.86 -29.24
C VAL A 488 17.35 31.26 -28.20
N ASP A 489 18.44 31.96 -27.89
CA ASP A 489 19.35 31.59 -26.80
C ASP A 489 18.61 31.70 -25.46
N LYS A 490 18.02 30.57 -25.03
CA LYS A 490 17.57 30.40 -23.65
C LYS A 490 18.80 30.43 -22.74
N GLY A 491 18.95 31.53 -22.01
CA GLY A 491 20.02 31.72 -21.03
C GLY A 491 20.13 30.52 -20.09
N LYS A 492 21.34 30.00 -19.92
CA LYS A 492 21.65 28.93 -18.96
C LYS A 492 21.66 29.49 -17.54
N GLU A 493 20.50 29.80 -16.99
CA GLU A 493 20.39 29.81 -15.53
C GLU A 493 20.65 28.38 -15.03
N GLY A 494 21.60 28.27 -14.11
CA GLY A 494 22.16 26.99 -13.68
C GLY A 494 21.22 26.21 -12.76
N GLU A 495 20.13 25.66 -13.33
CA GLU A 495 19.21 24.78 -12.60
C GLU A 495 20.01 23.62 -11.98
N LYS A 496 20.18 23.67 -10.66
CA LYS A 496 20.94 22.68 -9.89
C LYS A 496 20.17 21.37 -9.87
N LYS A 497 20.32 20.56 -10.92
CA LYS A 497 19.86 19.16 -10.98
C LYS A 497 20.27 18.47 -9.68
N LYS A 498 19.27 18.15 -8.84
CA LYS A 498 19.50 17.41 -7.59
C LYS A 498 20.21 16.10 -7.97
N LYS A 499 21.42 15.89 -7.45
CA LYS A 499 22.16 14.65 -7.69
C LYS A 499 21.28 13.49 -7.24
N GLU A 500 20.89 12.63 -8.17
CA GLU A 500 19.98 11.54 -7.88
C GLU A 500 20.68 10.49 -7.00
N ASP A 501 20.01 9.98 -5.98
CA ASP A 501 20.58 8.96 -5.09
C ASP A 501 21.04 7.73 -5.90
N PRO A 502 22.29 7.27 -5.74
CA PRO A 502 22.79 6.12 -6.49
C PRO A 502 21.97 4.86 -6.15
N PRO A 503 21.80 3.92 -7.10
CA PRO A 503 20.90 2.76 -6.93
C PRO A 503 21.14 1.96 -5.64
N ARG A 504 22.40 1.81 -5.20
CA ARG A 504 22.81 1.18 -3.92
C ARG A 504 22.15 1.83 -2.70
N VAL A 505 22.06 3.16 -2.66
CA VAL A 505 21.43 3.91 -1.56
C VAL A 505 19.91 3.74 -1.61
N LYS A 506 19.30 3.79 -2.80
CA LYS A 506 17.86 3.49 -2.97
C LYS A 506 17.52 2.05 -2.53
N LYS A 507 18.33 1.05 -2.93
CA LYS A 507 18.21 -0.35 -2.46
C LYS A 507 18.29 -0.41 -0.93
N ARG A 508 19.31 0.18 -0.28
CA ARG A 508 19.44 0.19 1.20
C ARG A 508 18.22 0.83 1.88
N ARG A 509 17.75 1.99 1.41
CA ARG A 509 16.55 2.65 1.98
C ARG A 509 15.29 1.78 1.85
N LEU A 510 15.13 1.01 0.77
CA LEU A 510 14.00 0.09 0.60
C LEU A 510 14.02 -1.07 1.62
N PHE A 511 15.19 -1.65 1.90
CA PHE A 511 15.34 -2.65 2.97
C PHE A 511 15.01 -2.07 4.35
N VAL A 512 15.58 -0.91 4.70
CA VAL A 512 15.32 -0.25 6.00
C VAL A 512 13.84 0.11 6.15
N TRP A 513 13.22 0.69 5.12
CA TRP A 513 11.79 1.00 5.11
C TRP A 513 10.91 -0.24 5.35
N ALA A 514 11.25 -1.37 4.73
CA ALA A 514 10.49 -2.60 4.89
C ALA A 514 10.63 -3.20 6.30
N LEU A 515 11.82 -3.15 6.89
CA LEU A 515 12.07 -3.58 8.28
C LEU A 515 11.34 -2.67 9.28
N VAL A 516 11.43 -1.35 9.13
CA VAL A 516 10.70 -0.39 9.97
C VAL A 516 9.19 -0.65 9.91
N ARG A 517 8.61 -0.87 8.72
CA ARG A 517 7.18 -1.23 8.61
C ARG A 517 6.84 -2.56 9.28
N LEU A 518 7.69 -3.60 9.18
CA LEU A 518 7.46 -4.87 9.86
C LEU A 518 7.55 -4.75 11.39
N TYR A 519 8.41 -3.86 11.91
CA TYR A 519 8.52 -3.57 13.34
C TYR A 519 7.33 -2.73 13.84
N GLU A 520 6.88 -1.73 13.08
CA GLU A 520 5.66 -0.96 13.38
C GLU A 520 4.39 -1.82 13.37
N GLU A 521 4.33 -2.81 12.47
CA GLU A 521 3.28 -3.84 12.42
C GLU A 521 3.35 -4.87 13.56
N GLY A 522 4.43 -4.87 14.36
CA GLY A 522 4.68 -5.86 15.41
C GLY A 522 4.99 -7.26 14.89
N ALA A 523 5.35 -7.42 13.62
CA ALA A 523 5.66 -8.70 12.98
C ALA A 523 7.11 -9.16 13.22
N ILE A 524 8.00 -8.23 13.56
CA ILE A 524 9.38 -8.47 14.01
C ILE A 524 9.65 -7.63 15.25
N VAL A 525 10.64 -8.04 16.05
CA VAL A 525 11.17 -7.28 17.18
C VAL A 525 12.65 -6.99 16.96
N LEU A 526 13.11 -5.85 17.49
CA LEU A 526 14.53 -5.57 17.66
C LEU A 526 15.06 -6.41 18.82
N TRP A 527 16.23 -7.01 18.65
CA TRP A 527 16.90 -7.79 19.68
C TRP A 527 18.31 -7.26 19.93
N ASP A 528 18.64 -7.03 21.20
CA ASP A 528 19.91 -6.43 21.58
C ASP A 528 21.11 -7.36 21.30
N ALA A 529 22.22 -6.74 20.93
CA ALA A 529 23.29 -7.40 20.17
C ALA A 529 24.22 -8.32 21.01
N GLU A 530 23.79 -8.75 22.18
CA GLU A 530 24.45 -9.78 23.01
C GLU A 530 24.05 -11.20 22.62
N ALA A 531 22.96 -11.38 21.86
CA ALA A 531 22.58 -12.68 21.32
C ALA A 531 23.63 -13.25 20.34
N PRO A 532 23.90 -14.57 20.35
CA PRO A 532 24.75 -15.26 19.39
C PRO A 532 24.51 -14.86 17.92
N LYS A 533 25.45 -14.09 17.36
CA LYS A 533 25.37 -13.60 15.97
C LYS A 533 25.69 -14.74 15.02
N ARG A 534 24.74 -15.10 14.15
CA ARG A 534 25.01 -16.03 13.04
C ARG A 534 26.10 -15.44 12.16
N ALA A 535 27.18 -16.19 11.94
CA ALA A 535 28.17 -15.87 10.92
C ALA A 535 27.46 -15.64 9.56
N PRO A 536 27.96 -14.73 8.69
CA PRO A 536 27.42 -14.61 7.35
C PRO A 536 27.45 -15.99 6.66
N PRO A 537 26.47 -16.32 5.80
CA PRO A 537 26.52 -17.57 5.05
C PRO A 537 27.86 -17.63 4.32
N ALA A 538 28.65 -18.67 4.59
CA ALA A 538 30.01 -18.79 4.06
C ALA A 538 29.99 -18.57 2.55
N PRO A 539 30.89 -17.74 1.99
CA PRO A 539 30.87 -17.42 0.56
C PRO A 539 30.88 -18.72 -0.23
N TRP A 540 29.89 -18.90 -1.10
CA TRP A 540 29.66 -20.16 -1.80
C TRP A 540 30.83 -20.47 -2.75
N SER A 541 31.80 -21.23 -2.23
CA SER A 541 32.97 -21.66 -2.98
C SER A 541 32.54 -22.65 -4.06
N PHE A 542 32.40 -22.14 -5.28
CA PHE A 542 32.10 -22.92 -6.50
C PHE A 542 33.20 -23.94 -6.86
N SER A 543 34.28 -24.02 -6.07
CA SER A 543 35.47 -24.85 -6.34
C SER A 543 35.43 -26.24 -5.68
N ALA A 544 34.49 -26.51 -4.76
CA ALA A 544 34.56 -27.67 -3.85
C ALA A 544 33.72 -28.90 -4.24
N ILE A 545 33.23 -29.00 -5.49
CA ILE A 545 32.63 -30.24 -6.03
C ILE A 545 33.22 -30.54 -7.41
N LYS A 546 34.42 -31.13 -7.43
CA LYS A 546 34.96 -31.87 -8.57
C LYS A 546 35.61 -33.17 -8.08
N ASN A 547 34.88 -34.26 -8.31
CA ASN A 547 35.27 -35.68 -8.40
C ASN A 547 36.41 -36.18 -7.48
N SER A 548 36.04 -37.03 -6.51
CA SER A 548 37.00 -37.80 -5.70
C SER A 548 36.66 -39.30 -5.70
N SER A 549 36.49 -39.89 -6.88
CA SER A 549 36.19 -41.32 -7.05
C SER A 549 36.44 -41.85 -8.48
N ALA A 550 37.71 -42.07 -8.86
CA ALA A 550 38.11 -43.00 -9.93
C ALA A 550 39.64 -43.14 -9.98
N SER A 551 40.16 -44.35 -9.72
CA SER A 551 41.54 -44.76 -10.01
C SER A 551 41.58 -46.30 -10.04
N ALA A 552 42.32 -46.86 -11.00
CA ALA A 552 42.29 -48.28 -11.42
C ALA A 552 40.94 -48.73 -12.07
N LEU A 553 40.92 -49.48 -13.17
CA LEU A 553 42.02 -50.00 -14.00
C LEU A 553 41.59 -50.25 -15.47
N SER A 554 42.57 -50.13 -16.38
CA SER A 554 42.69 -50.74 -17.73
C SER A 554 41.58 -50.61 -18.80
N ASN A 555 42.01 -50.09 -19.98
CA ASN A 555 41.63 -50.47 -21.36
C ASN A 555 40.14 -50.30 -21.79
N ASP A 556 39.78 -49.87 -23.01
CA ASP A 556 40.53 -49.77 -24.28
C ASP A 556 39.85 -48.75 -25.24
N HIS A 557 40.51 -48.41 -26.36
CA HIS A 557 39.97 -47.86 -27.63
C HIS A 557 38.97 -46.68 -27.60
N GLY A 558 39.37 -45.57 -28.24
CA GLY A 558 38.51 -44.91 -29.25
C GLY A 558 38.11 -43.43 -29.08
N ASN A 559 38.71 -42.59 -29.92
CA ASN A 559 38.14 -41.43 -30.63
C ASN A 559 37.28 -40.35 -29.90
N ASP A 560 37.90 -39.16 -29.79
CA ASP A 560 37.65 -38.00 -30.69
C ASP A 560 36.58 -36.92 -30.37
N ASP A 561 36.93 -35.72 -30.85
CA ASP A 561 36.26 -34.43 -31.08
C ASP A 561 35.47 -33.68 -29.97
N GLY A 562 35.71 -32.38 -29.97
CA GLY A 562 35.17 -31.34 -29.09
C GLY A 562 33.74 -30.90 -29.40
N GLY A 563 33.32 -29.85 -28.69
CA GLY A 563 32.03 -29.19 -28.91
C GLY A 563 31.51 -28.48 -27.66
N ALA A 564 31.46 -27.15 -27.68
CA ALA A 564 30.92 -26.36 -26.57
C ALA A 564 29.39 -26.27 -26.61
N GLU A 565 28.74 -26.25 -25.44
CA GLU A 565 27.42 -25.65 -25.28
C GLU A 565 27.30 -24.84 -23.98
N ASN A 566 26.34 -23.92 -23.97
CA ASN A 566 25.81 -23.25 -22.78
C ASN A 566 25.10 -24.31 -21.89
N GLY A 567 24.92 -24.17 -20.58
CA GLY A 567 24.65 -22.97 -19.78
C GLY A 567 23.25 -23.09 -19.15
N VAL A 568 23.03 -22.47 -17.98
CA VAL A 568 21.83 -22.66 -17.11
C VAL A 568 21.78 -24.01 -16.39
N GLY A 569 22.46 -24.10 -15.24
CA GLY A 569 22.22 -25.13 -14.23
C GLY A 569 21.14 -24.70 -13.23
N GLU A 570 20.14 -25.55 -12.98
CA GLU A 570 19.00 -25.22 -12.11
C GLU A 570 19.38 -25.18 -10.62
N THR A 571 19.26 -24.02 -9.97
CA THR A 571 19.51 -23.83 -8.54
C THR A 571 18.45 -22.94 -7.88
N SER A 572 17.26 -23.49 -7.62
CA SER A 572 16.18 -22.74 -6.93
C SER A 572 15.21 -23.62 -6.13
N ALA A 573 15.73 -24.42 -5.19
CA ALA A 573 14.95 -25.38 -4.38
C ALA A 573 13.83 -24.76 -3.51
N LEU A 574 13.80 -23.43 -3.33
CA LEU A 574 12.71 -22.72 -2.63
C LEU A 574 11.52 -22.37 -3.54
N TRP A 575 11.73 -22.28 -4.87
CA TRP A 575 10.80 -21.65 -5.80
C TRP A 575 10.40 -22.58 -6.96
N LYS A 576 9.73 -23.69 -6.67
CA LYS A 576 9.27 -24.67 -7.69
C LYS A 576 8.51 -23.99 -8.83
N SER A 577 9.15 -23.86 -9.98
CA SER A 577 8.54 -23.30 -11.18
C SER A 577 7.69 -24.34 -11.90
N THR A 578 6.38 -24.29 -11.68
CA THR A 578 5.44 -25.00 -12.57
C THR A 578 5.45 -24.32 -13.94
N SER A 579 5.85 -25.09 -14.96
CA SER A 579 5.88 -24.68 -16.37
C SER A 579 4.54 -24.98 -17.04
N GLY A 580 3.61 -24.02 -16.97
CA GLY A 580 2.35 -24.08 -17.70
C GLY A 580 2.52 -23.54 -19.12
N ASN A 581 2.18 -24.35 -20.13
CA ASN A 581 2.29 -23.99 -21.53
C ASN A 581 1.13 -23.08 -21.95
N THR A 582 1.39 -21.95 -22.63
CA THR A 582 0.35 -21.04 -23.13
C THR A 582 0.62 -20.68 -24.58
N SER A 583 -0.25 -21.13 -25.48
CA SER A 583 -0.18 -20.84 -26.91
C SER A 583 -0.52 -19.37 -27.20
N VAL A 584 0.20 -18.77 -28.15
CA VAL A 584 -0.16 -17.51 -28.77
C VAL A 584 -1.03 -17.76 -30.00
N PHE A 585 -2.18 -17.09 -30.09
CA PHE A 585 -3.00 -17.06 -31.30
C PHE A 585 -2.71 -15.76 -32.05
N SER A 586 -2.33 -15.88 -33.33
CA SER A 586 -2.11 -14.73 -34.20
C SER A 586 -3.43 -14.23 -34.80
N SER A 587 -3.58 -12.92 -34.94
CA SER A 587 -4.61 -12.30 -35.77
C SER A 587 -4.05 -10.99 -36.32
N ALA A 588 -3.97 -10.89 -37.64
CA ALA A 588 -3.35 -9.75 -38.33
C ALA A 588 -4.42 -8.84 -38.95
N SER A 589 -4.20 -7.53 -38.90
CA SER A 589 -4.68 -6.57 -39.90
C SER A 589 -3.94 -5.23 -39.78
N GLY A 590 -3.60 -4.66 -40.93
CA GLY A 590 -2.56 -3.63 -41.06
C GLY A 590 -2.91 -2.23 -40.54
N SER A 591 -1.85 -1.46 -40.26
CA SER A 591 -1.50 -0.28 -41.07
C SER A 591 -0.10 0.23 -40.75
N THR A 592 0.61 0.76 -41.74
CA THR A 592 2.00 1.22 -41.64
C THR A 592 2.11 2.71 -41.36
N ALA A 593 2.89 3.07 -40.34
CA ALA A 593 3.34 4.45 -40.09
C ALA A 593 4.73 4.45 -39.42
N SER A 594 5.77 4.27 -40.23
CA SER A 594 7.14 4.10 -39.74
C SER A 594 7.73 5.41 -39.21
N THR A 595 7.97 5.49 -37.90
CA THR A 595 8.87 6.50 -37.31
C THR A 595 10.07 5.79 -36.68
N SER A 596 11.27 6.10 -37.18
CA SER A 596 12.54 5.50 -36.79
C SER A 596 13.01 6.01 -35.42
N ALA A 597 12.44 5.46 -34.35
CA ALA A 597 12.91 5.70 -32.99
C ALA A 597 14.26 4.98 -32.76
N SER A 598 15.36 5.72 -32.79
CA SER A 598 16.70 5.21 -32.45
C SER A 598 16.71 4.67 -31.02
N ALA A 599 16.86 3.35 -30.86
CA ALA A 599 17.00 2.71 -29.57
C ALA A 599 18.38 3.01 -28.98
N SER A 600 18.48 4.10 -28.20
CA SER A 600 19.69 4.42 -27.45
C SER A 600 19.97 3.29 -26.45
N ARG A 601 21.07 2.57 -26.66
CA ARG A 601 21.61 1.66 -25.63
C ARG A 601 21.81 2.47 -24.35
N LEU A 602 21.21 2.02 -23.26
CA LEU A 602 21.57 2.51 -21.93
C LEU A 602 22.97 1.95 -21.60
N PRO A 603 23.86 2.74 -20.97
CA PRO A 603 25.13 2.21 -20.50
C PRO A 603 24.88 1.12 -19.46
N GLU A 604 25.67 0.05 -19.52
CA GLU A 604 25.56 -1.11 -18.65
C GLU A 604 26.35 -0.90 -17.35
N ASP A 605 26.09 0.24 -16.68
CA ASP A 605 26.71 0.68 -15.41
C ASP A 605 26.24 -0.16 -14.19
N ASP A 606 26.01 -1.47 -14.36
CA ASP A 606 25.50 -2.40 -13.34
C ASP A 606 26.63 -3.23 -12.67
N GLU A 607 27.88 -3.17 -13.14
CA GLU A 607 28.97 -4.07 -12.68
C GLU A 607 29.54 -3.73 -11.29
N ASP A 608 29.64 -2.45 -10.91
CA ASP A 608 30.22 -2.00 -9.63
C ASP A 608 29.22 -2.03 -8.44
N GLU A 609 28.48 -3.13 -8.26
CA GLU A 609 27.79 -3.42 -6.98
C GLU A 609 28.80 -3.90 -5.91
N GLY A 610 29.88 -3.12 -5.74
CA GLY A 610 31.08 -3.50 -4.98
C GLY A 610 30.79 -3.99 -3.56
N ALA A 611 31.51 -5.05 -3.16
CA ALA A 611 31.19 -5.96 -2.07
C ALA A 611 30.30 -5.40 -0.93
N LEU A 612 29.22 -6.14 -0.64
CA LEU A 612 28.40 -5.89 0.55
C LEU A 612 29.25 -6.18 1.80
N SER A 613 29.66 -5.11 2.47
CA SER A 613 30.45 -5.14 3.70
C SER A 613 29.89 -6.12 4.73
N ASP A 614 30.80 -6.81 5.43
CA ASP A 614 30.44 -7.78 6.44
C ASP A 614 29.59 -7.21 7.58
N PRO A 615 28.78 -8.07 8.25
CA PRO A 615 27.80 -7.61 9.21
C PRO A 615 28.57 -7.10 10.44
N ARG A 616 28.37 -5.84 10.77
CA ARG A 616 29.16 -5.22 11.83
C ARG A 616 28.69 -5.72 13.20
N ALA A 617 29.58 -5.66 14.20
CA ALA A 617 29.26 -6.06 15.56
C ALA A 617 28.16 -5.19 16.21
N ASP A 618 27.97 -3.95 15.73
CA ASP A 618 26.94 -2.98 16.10
C ASP A 618 25.66 -3.03 15.23
N GLU A 619 25.53 -3.98 14.31
CA GLU A 619 24.34 -4.05 13.43
C GLU A 619 23.11 -4.63 14.17
N GLU A 620 21.98 -3.92 14.08
CA GLU A 620 20.68 -4.33 14.65
C GLU A 620 20.29 -5.76 14.22
N ILE A 621 19.86 -6.55 15.20
CA ILE A 621 19.34 -7.91 15.00
C ILE A 621 17.81 -7.85 15.00
N TYR A 622 17.20 -8.24 13.89
CA TYR A 622 15.76 -8.35 13.73
C TYR A 622 15.33 -9.80 13.92
N VAL A 623 14.47 -10.06 14.91
CA VAL A 623 13.92 -11.38 15.23
C VAL A 623 12.44 -11.41 14.84
N ILE A 624 11.96 -12.52 14.29
CA ILE A 624 10.55 -12.69 13.93
C ILE A 624 9.72 -12.89 15.20
N LEU A 625 8.60 -12.18 15.33
CA LEU A 625 7.66 -12.48 16.40
C LEU A 625 6.92 -13.79 16.09
N THR A 626 7.29 -14.87 16.78
CA THR A 626 6.54 -16.13 16.77
C THR A 626 5.77 -16.28 18.08
N PRO A 627 4.59 -16.95 18.08
CA PRO A 627 3.83 -17.20 19.30
C PRO A 627 4.65 -17.93 20.37
N ALA A 628 5.49 -18.90 19.99
CA ALA A 628 6.36 -19.63 20.90
C ALA A 628 7.42 -18.75 21.59
N LEU A 629 8.08 -17.86 20.83
CA LEU A 629 9.03 -16.89 21.41
C LEU A 629 8.34 -15.98 22.42
N LEU A 630 7.17 -15.46 22.06
CA LEU A 630 6.40 -14.56 22.91
C LEU A 630 5.81 -15.27 24.15
N ALA A 631 5.42 -16.55 24.02
CA ALA A 631 4.88 -17.36 25.11
C ALA A 631 5.89 -17.57 26.25
N ARG A 632 7.19 -17.70 25.94
CA ARG A 632 8.26 -17.77 26.94
C ARG A 632 8.33 -16.50 27.80
N GLU A 633 8.28 -15.33 27.15
CA GLU A 633 8.36 -14.04 27.82
C GLU A 633 7.07 -13.71 28.60
N ILE A 634 5.91 -14.13 28.08
CA ILE A 634 4.63 -14.09 28.81
C ILE A 634 4.69 -14.99 30.05
N SER A 635 5.24 -16.20 29.96
CA SER A 635 5.44 -17.08 31.11
C SER A 635 6.30 -16.44 32.20
N ALA A 636 7.38 -15.75 31.82
CA ALA A 636 8.20 -14.99 32.76
C ALA A 636 7.40 -13.86 33.44
N VAL A 637 6.59 -13.11 32.68
CA VAL A 637 5.69 -12.05 33.22
C VAL A 637 4.63 -12.63 34.17
N LEU A 638 4.00 -13.75 33.83
CA LEU A 638 2.98 -14.42 34.64
C LEU A 638 3.59 -15.01 35.93
N SER A 639 4.78 -15.62 35.84
CA SER A 639 5.53 -16.11 37.01
C SER A 639 5.92 -14.96 37.94
N ALA A 640 6.50 -13.88 37.40
CA ALA A 640 6.85 -12.68 38.17
C ALA A 640 5.62 -11.97 38.79
N ARG A 641 4.42 -12.11 38.21
CA ARG A 641 3.16 -11.67 38.83
C ARG A 641 2.78 -12.53 40.02
N ARG A 642 2.79 -13.87 39.86
CA ARG A 642 2.46 -14.83 40.93
C ARG A 642 3.37 -14.62 42.15
N ALA A 643 4.68 -14.50 41.92
CA ALA A 643 5.69 -14.25 42.96
C ALA A 643 5.49 -12.93 43.74
N ARG A 644 4.73 -11.97 43.21
CA ARG A 644 4.42 -10.67 43.86
C ARG A 644 3.10 -10.67 44.64
N GLY A 645 2.43 -11.81 44.80
CA GLY A 645 1.16 -11.95 45.53
C GLY A 645 -0.06 -11.28 44.89
N ARG A 646 0.11 -10.56 43.76
CA ARG A 646 -0.95 -9.81 43.06
C ARG A 646 -1.82 -10.72 42.17
N GLY A 647 -2.38 -11.76 42.78
CA GLY A 647 -3.18 -12.78 42.12
C GLY A 647 -3.88 -13.77 43.07
N ALA A 648 -4.09 -13.41 44.34
CA ALA A 648 -4.78 -14.26 45.31
C ALA A 648 -6.23 -14.57 44.89
N ASP A 649 -6.90 -13.63 44.21
CA ASP A 649 -8.31 -13.71 43.81
C ASP A 649 -8.58 -14.63 42.60
N GLY A 650 -7.62 -15.46 42.19
CA GLY A 650 -7.75 -16.44 41.11
C GLY A 650 -7.92 -15.88 39.69
N GLN A 651 -8.05 -14.56 39.54
CA GLN A 651 -8.31 -13.91 38.25
C GLN A 651 -7.14 -14.11 37.28
N LYS A 652 -7.41 -14.76 36.13
CA LYS A 652 -6.44 -14.89 35.03
C LYS A 652 -6.06 -13.49 34.52
N ALA A 653 -4.77 -13.29 34.25
CA ALA A 653 -4.26 -12.06 33.66
C ALA A 653 -4.89 -11.82 32.28
N SER A 654 -5.29 -10.59 31.96
CA SER A 654 -5.75 -10.25 30.62
C SER A 654 -4.57 -10.00 29.68
N ALA A 655 -4.76 -10.26 28.38
CA ALA A 655 -3.76 -9.95 27.36
C ALA A 655 -3.39 -8.46 27.34
N GLU A 656 -4.33 -7.55 27.65
CA GLU A 656 -4.05 -6.12 27.83
C GLU A 656 -3.11 -5.83 29.00
N GLU A 657 -3.27 -6.51 30.15
CA GLU A 657 -2.39 -6.31 31.31
C GLU A 657 -1.00 -6.90 31.06
N VAL A 658 -0.92 -8.08 30.44
CA VAL A 658 0.34 -8.69 29.99
C VAL A 658 1.05 -7.75 29.00
N ARG A 659 0.34 -7.21 28.01
CA ARG A 659 0.85 -6.21 27.06
C ARG A 659 1.37 -4.95 27.76
N LYS A 660 0.64 -4.46 28.77
CA LYS A 660 1.03 -3.27 29.55
C LYS A 660 2.28 -3.48 30.42
N ILE A 661 2.60 -4.74 30.76
CA ILE A 661 3.85 -5.11 31.42
C ILE A 661 4.98 -5.23 30.39
N LEU A 662 4.77 -6.00 29.31
CA LEU A 662 5.75 -6.22 28.25
C LEU A 662 6.17 -4.92 27.55
N ALA A 663 5.23 -4.02 27.24
CA ALA A 663 5.50 -2.75 26.53
C ALA A 663 6.30 -1.71 27.34
N ARG A 664 6.78 -2.06 28.54
CA ARG A 664 7.83 -1.30 29.26
C ARG A 664 9.23 -1.55 28.69
N ASP A 665 9.40 -2.70 28.06
CA ASP A 665 10.56 -3.07 27.27
C ASP A 665 10.34 -2.61 25.81
N SER A 666 11.31 -1.89 25.26
CA SER A 666 11.25 -1.35 23.90
C SER A 666 11.11 -2.43 22.83
N ARG A 667 11.63 -3.64 23.08
CA ARG A 667 11.55 -4.78 22.15
C ARG A 667 10.10 -5.23 21.94
N TRP A 668 9.28 -5.21 22.98
CA TRP A 668 7.89 -5.66 22.96
C TRP A 668 6.85 -4.53 22.81
N ALA A 669 7.27 -3.26 22.84
CA ALA A 669 6.38 -2.09 22.81
C ALA A 669 5.46 -2.00 21.57
N ARG A 670 5.81 -2.67 20.46
CA ARG A 670 4.99 -2.74 19.23
C ARG A 670 4.13 -3.99 19.10
N VAL A 671 4.22 -4.95 20.02
CA VAL A 671 3.41 -6.18 19.96
C VAL A 671 1.92 -5.85 20.10
N GLY A 672 1.11 -6.41 19.21
CA GLY A 672 -0.35 -6.30 19.24
C GLY A 672 -0.99 -7.26 20.25
N ILE A 673 -2.17 -6.89 20.77
CA ILE A 673 -2.91 -7.72 21.75
C ILE A 673 -3.17 -9.13 21.18
N TRP A 674 -3.56 -9.23 19.91
CA TRP A 674 -3.84 -10.49 19.23
C TRP A 674 -2.66 -11.50 19.26
N ALA A 675 -1.42 -11.04 19.10
CA ALA A 675 -0.25 -11.92 19.18
C ALA A 675 0.01 -12.42 20.62
N ILE A 676 -0.33 -11.60 21.62
CA ILE A 676 -0.28 -11.99 23.05
C ILE A 676 -1.38 -12.99 23.37
N GLU A 677 -2.59 -12.81 22.81
CA GLU A 677 -3.69 -13.78 22.92
C GLU A 677 -3.30 -15.12 22.28
N GLU A 678 -2.75 -15.10 21.06
CA GLU A 678 -2.25 -16.29 20.36
C GLU A 678 -1.15 -17.01 21.17
N ALA A 679 -0.14 -16.28 21.64
CA ALA A 679 0.92 -16.83 22.48
C ALA A 679 0.41 -17.33 23.85
N MET A 680 -0.64 -16.73 24.42
CA MET A 680 -1.31 -17.21 25.63
C MET A 680 -2.13 -18.49 25.41
N THR A 681 -2.45 -18.90 24.18
CA THR A 681 -3.05 -20.23 23.92
C THR A 681 -2.05 -21.39 23.97
N LEU A 682 -0.75 -21.09 24.10
CA LEU A 682 0.33 -22.07 24.25
C LEU A 682 0.74 -22.29 25.73
N LEU A 683 -0.01 -21.73 26.70
CA LEU A 683 0.31 -21.66 28.14
C LEU A 683 -0.85 -22.11 29.06
#